data_AF-A0A7W2YKV8-F1
#
_entry.id   AF-A0A7W2YKV8-F1
#
_cell.length_a   1.000
_cell.length_b   1.000
_cell.length_c   1.000
_cell.angle_alpha   90.00
_cell.angle_beta   90.00
_cell.angle_gamma   90.00
#
_symmetry.space_group_name_H-M   'P 1'
#
loop_
_entity.id
_entity.type
_entity.pdbx_description
1 polymer ?
#
loop_
_entity_poly.entity_id
_entity_poly.type
_entity_poly.pdbx_seq_one_letter_code
_entity_poly.pdbx_strand_id
1 'polypeptide(L)'
;MSNVVSLLPRTGEDVQSNLDNLVTFYKKNSPFKSKDSFDWAGLYWDVKGICKTQARKAGYEQYIYFNRDNQKAVNVKTSRKEMRPFHHAELSNVLKCHITAIQIESQKDVGTLQIWVNAYRYLDNVLSQTNKKIAELSTNDFRLAELDAEKRLAASTFYRIGSKLEGICKFINRMKLAKYKIIFRKTAKRGKTHTNSDTKIDSASIDERAKKLPSKYSLICVATLSNTDLKGDDALFQAIVEIMFATGFRFDEVISLDVDCLYEREIEERNVLTGKLEIFNVHEIRYKAKKGGGYSSKTVVDCLVPILVKGLQTAIDLLSPVRNCIEQLEEKEYDFFPELDFQHEIPASEACRLLAWSSNSNFQTFLRKRNITINARVVEGAQGKPIKVATISPIDVKGVTAALASQSIKELWSVVKNTTVADKLHRMIFVTQHQRHHALKSTEAWKFTLITHTQISDYISGRPELGVKSIFERRNLVYEDTPIRLTSHQFRHFLSTMLELCDTVSEIEVARYFGRKYIGDNEAYDHTNKAKVVMDHAHNIIASSGISSEQAKEASILFTLVDREEAIDTIDDLTTTLTTAIGLCKHDYNDSPCGKHYACLRGCAEYYRVKGREKEIHEVKRIFEQQKLHVEAAKDSVEEKYHNANNWLASHEELLNGCKIALDIEGNDSIAVGERVQVFPEGKTKCEAI
;
A
#
# COMPACT_ATOMS: atom_id res chain seq x y z
N MET A 1 -0.47 -7.56 -34.18
CA MET A 1 -0.29 -6.30 -34.93
C MET A 1 1.18 -6.16 -35.23
N SER A 2 1.52 -5.94 -36.50
CA SER A 2 2.89 -5.82 -37.00
C SER A 2 3.70 -4.79 -36.20
N ASN A 3 4.87 -5.21 -35.69
CA ASN A 3 5.86 -4.34 -35.04
C ASN A 3 6.55 -3.45 -36.07
N VAL A 4 5.79 -2.58 -36.74
CA VAL A 4 6.37 -1.47 -37.51
C VAL A 4 6.71 -0.40 -36.48
N VAL A 5 7.98 -0.35 -36.07
CA VAL A 5 8.51 0.76 -35.27
C VAL A 5 8.43 2.01 -36.13
N SER A 6 7.34 2.76 -35.99
CA SER A 6 7.18 4.05 -36.68
C SER A 6 8.25 4.99 -36.14
N LEU A 7 9.23 5.32 -36.98
CA LEU A 7 10.31 6.23 -36.63
C LEU A 7 9.74 7.63 -36.37
N LEU A 8 10.20 8.28 -35.30
CA LEU A 8 9.82 9.64 -34.98
C LEU A 8 10.17 10.59 -36.15
N PRO A 9 9.35 11.63 -36.40
CA PRO A 9 9.66 12.62 -37.43
C PRO A 9 10.99 13.32 -37.10
N ARG A 10 11.81 13.56 -38.13
CA ARG A 10 13.05 14.32 -37.97
C ARG A 10 12.70 15.76 -37.58
N THR A 11 13.36 16.28 -36.55
CA THR A 11 13.17 17.67 -36.11
C THR A 11 14.03 18.61 -36.94
N GLY A 12 13.39 19.54 -37.64
CA GLY A 12 14.04 20.64 -38.37
C GLY A 12 14.31 21.85 -37.47
N GLU A 13 14.66 22.99 -38.10
CA GLU A 13 14.86 24.28 -37.42
C GLU A 13 13.55 25.04 -37.16
N ASP A 14 12.53 24.83 -37.99
CA ASP A 14 11.21 25.44 -37.80
C ASP A 14 10.41 24.75 -36.70
N VAL A 15 10.13 25.52 -35.64
CA VAL A 15 9.42 25.03 -34.45
C VAL A 15 7.97 24.65 -34.75
N GLN A 16 7.29 25.39 -35.63
CA GLN A 16 5.88 25.14 -35.93
C GLN A 16 5.72 23.84 -36.74
N SER A 17 6.53 23.66 -37.78
CA SER A 17 6.57 22.42 -38.56
C SER A 17 6.93 21.21 -37.68
N ASN A 18 7.85 21.38 -36.73
CA ASN A 18 8.17 20.32 -35.76
C ASN A 18 6.95 19.91 -34.95
N LEU A 19 6.16 20.87 -34.46
CA LEU A 19 4.94 20.61 -33.72
C LEU A 19 3.88 19.91 -34.59
N ASP A 20 3.64 20.39 -35.80
CA ASP A 20 2.60 19.86 -36.69
C ASP A 20 2.92 18.42 -37.14
N ASN A 21 4.20 18.15 -37.44
CA ASN A 21 4.68 16.80 -37.72
C ASN A 21 4.54 15.87 -36.51
N LEU A 22 4.85 16.38 -35.31
CA LEU A 22 4.73 15.62 -34.06
C LEU A 22 3.27 15.25 -33.75
N VAL A 23 2.35 16.22 -33.91
CA VAL A 23 0.91 16.02 -33.73
C VAL A 23 0.40 15.00 -34.73
N THR A 24 0.75 15.13 -36.01
CA THR A 24 0.35 14.19 -37.06
C THR A 24 0.84 12.77 -36.75
N PHE A 25 2.09 12.63 -36.31
CA PHE A 25 2.69 11.36 -35.93
C PHE A 25 1.94 10.70 -34.75
N TYR A 26 1.74 11.42 -33.65
CA TYR A 26 1.12 10.84 -32.46
C TYR A 26 -0.39 10.66 -32.60
N LYS A 27 -1.07 11.49 -33.40
CA LYS A 27 -2.48 11.28 -33.74
C LYS A 27 -2.67 9.98 -34.54
N LYS A 28 -1.73 9.67 -35.45
CA LYS A 28 -1.75 8.42 -36.23
C LYS A 28 -1.40 7.19 -35.38
N ASN A 29 -0.42 7.29 -34.50
CA ASN A 29 0.13 6.18 -33.72
C ASN A 29 -0.41 6.09 -32.28
N SER A 30 -1.46 6.81 -31.95
CA SER A 30 -1.99 6.84 -30.57
C SER A 30 -2.59 5.49 -30.17
N PRO A 31 -2.22 4.91 -29.01
CA PRO A 31 -2.88 3.71 -28.50
C PRO A 31 -4.36 3.97 -28.18
N PHE A 32 -4.72 5.24 -27.91
CA PHE A 32 -6.08 5.69 -27.60
C PHE A 32 -7.02 5.66 -28.80
N LYS A 33 -6.50 5.59 -30.04
CA LYS A 33 -7.31 5.50 -31.27
C LYS A 33 -8.16 4.23 -31.37
N SER A 34 -7.83 3.21 -30.58
CA SER A 34 -8.62 1.97 -30.48
C SER A 34 -10.02 2.18 -29.86
N LYS A 35 -10.30 3.37 -29.31
CA LYS A 35 -11.61 3.72 -28.73
C LYS A 35 -12.46 4.50 -29.73
N ASP A 36 -13.72 4.12 -29.88
CA ASP A 36 -14.67 4.84 -30.75
C ASP A 36 -14.89 6.29 -30.31
N SER A 37 -14.78 6.57 -29.01
CA SER A 37 -14.90 7.93 -28.46
C SER A 37 -13.62 8.76 -28.56
N PHE A 38 -12.58 8.30 -29.28
CA PHE A 38 -11.31 9.01 -29.37
C PHE A 38 -11.40 10.20 -30.33
N ASP A 39 -11.34 11.40 -29.75
CA ASP A 39 -11.16 12.64 -30.48
C ASP A 39 -9.90 13.37 -29.99
N TRP A 40 -8.97 13.63 -30.91
CA TRP A 40 -7.75 14.38 -30.59
C TRP A 40 -8.04 15.80 -30.09
N ALA A 41 -9.07 16.47 -30.61
CA ALA A 41 -9.45 17.81 -30.18
C ALA A 41 -10.19 17.81 -28.82
N GLY A 42 -10.76 16.67 -28.43
CA GLY A 42 -11.54 16.47 -27.23
C GLY A 42 -10.85 16.92 -25.93
N LEU A 43 -11.66 17.34 -24.97
CA LEU A 43 -11.24 17.74 -23.62
C LEU A 43 -10.90 16.55 -22.71
N TYR A 44 -11.27 15.35 -23.11
CA TYR A 44 -10.97 14.13 -22.38
C TYR A 44 -10.91 12.93 -23.32
N TRP A 45 -10.13 11.93 -22.94
CA TRP A 45 -10.03 10.65 -23.66
C TRP A 45 -10.46 9.50 -22.76
N ASP A 46 -11.27 8.56 -23.27
CA ASP A 46 -11.50 7.26 -22.60
C ASP A 46 -10.21 6.45 -22.67
N VAL A 47 -9.75 6.00 -21.50
CA VAL A 47 -8.52 5.22 -21.37
C VAL A 47 -8.73 3.87 -20.70
N LYS A 48 -9.98 3.48 -20.44
CA LYS A 48 -10.32 2.19 -19.84
C LYS A 48 -9.82 1.04 -20.72
N GLY A 49 -9.05 0.13 -20.14
CA GLY A 49 -8.45 -1.01 -20.85
C GLY A 49 -7.14 -0.70 -21.60
N ILE A 50 -6.77 0.57 -21.74
CA ILE A 50 -5.49 0.99 -22.35
C ILE A 50 -4.47 1.32 -21.28
N CYS A 51 -4.89 2.00 -20.21
CA CYS A 51 -4.03 2.30 -19.07
C CYS A 51 -3.99 1.15 -18.06
N LYS A 52 -2.88 1.04 -17.32
CA LYS A 52 -2.78 0.11 -16.18
C LYS A 52 -3.89 0.42 -15.17
N THR A 53 -4.71 -0.57 -14.89
CA THR A 53 -5.86 -0.46 -14.00
C THR A 53 -5.65 -1.28 -12.74
N GLN A 54 -6.07 -0.73 -11.61
CA GLN A 54 -6.09 -1.45 -10.32
C GLN A 54 -7.39 -2.24 -10.23
N ALA A 55 -7.39 -3.41 -9.58
CA ALA A 55 -8.57 -4.26 -9.47
C ALA A 55 -9.78 -3.50 -8.92
N ARG A 56 -9.58 -2.67 -7.88
CA ARG A 56 -10.64 -1.83 -7.28
C ARG A 56 -11.28 -0.82 -8.24
N LYS A 57 -10.64 -0.52 -9.37
CA LYS A 57 -11.09 0.43 -10.39
C LYS A 57 -11.65 -0.26 -11.65
N ALA A 58 -11.78 -1.59 -11.65
CA ALA A 58 -12.19 -2.34 -12.84
C ALA A 58 -13.59 -1.95 -13.35
N GLY A 59 -14.52 -1.67 -12.42
CA GLY A 59 -15.88 -1.23 -12.75
C GLY A 59 -16.03 0.25 -13.10
N TYR A 60 -14.98 1.07 -12.97
CA TYR A 60 -15.08 2.52 -13.16
C TYR A 60 -14.78 2.94 -14.60
N GLU A 61 -15.48 3.95 -15.09
CA GLU A 61 -15.04 4.70 -16.27
C GLU A 61 -13.73 5.43 -15.95
N GLN A 62 -12.83 5.49 -16.94
CA GLN A 62 -11.51 6.06 -16.76
C GLN A 62 -11.22 7.05 -17.87
N TYR A 63 -10.98 8.31 -17.49
CA TYR A 63 -10.68 9.38 -18.43
C TYR A 63 -9.42 10.14 -18.02
N ILE A 64 -8.69 10.63 -19.01
CA ILE A 64 -7.67 11.67 -18.85
C ILE A 64 -8.29 12.99 -19.30
N TYR A 65 -8.14 14.04 -18.50
CA TYR A 65 -8.78 15.33 -18.75
C TYR A 65 -7.77 16.41 -19.16
N PHE A 66 -7.89 16.89 -20.40
CA PHE A 66 -7.11 17.95 -21.04
C PHE A 66 -7.83 19.31 -20.94
N ASN A 67 -8.36 19.64 -19.77
CA ASN A 67 -8.99 20.92 -19.47
C ASN A 67 -8.06 21.84 -18.66
N ARG A 68 -8.35 23.15 -18.67
CA ARG A 68 -7.72 24.16 -17.80
C ARG A 68 -7.84 23.80 -16.32
N ASP A 69 -6.94 24.37 -15.54
CA ASP A 69 -7.14 24.42 -14.09
C ASP A 69 -8.46 25.11 -13.77
N ASN A 70 -9.23 24.52 -12.86
CA ASN A 70 -10.52 25.06 -12.46
C ASN A 70 -10.40 26.13 -11.38
N GLN A 71 -9.19 26.36 -10.84
CA GLN A 71 -8.90 27.31 -9.76
C GLN A 71 -9.76 27.09 -8.49
N LYS A 72 -10.42 25.93 -8.39
CA LYS A 72 -11.21 25.56 -7.21
C LYS A 72 -10.27 24.92 -6.18
N ALA A 73 -10.76 24.80 -4.95
CA ALA A 73 -10.04 24.13 -3.87
C ALA A 73 -9.63 22.69 -4.25
N VAL A 74 -8.63 22.17 -3.54
CA VAL A 74 -8.10 20.83 -3.73
C VAL A 74 -9.24 19.80 -3.69
N ASN A 75 -9.28 18.88 -4.66
CA ASN A 75 -10.28 17.82 -4.84
C ASN A 75 -11.68 18.25 -5.34
N VAL A 76 -11.92 19.52 -5.64
CA VAL A 76 -13.19 19.95 -6.24
C VAL A 76 -13.20 19.62 -7.73
N LYS A 77 -14.10 18.72 -8.15
CA LYS A 77 -14.26 18.34 -9.55
C LYS A 77 -15.12 19.34 -10.30
N THR A 78 -14.73 19.64 -11.54
CA THR A 78 -15.56 20.42 -12.47
C THR A 78 -16.46 19.48 -13.25
N SER A 79 -17.74 19.82 -13.40
CA SER A 79 -18.66 19.11 -14.29
C SER A 79 -18.12 19.11 -15.71
N ARG A 80 -18.35 18.04 -16.49
CA ARG A 80 -17.89 17.97 -17.89
C ARG A 80 -18.41 19.14 -18.73
N LYS A 81 -19.61 19.67 -18.41
CA LYS A 81 -20.21 20.83 -19.09
C LYS A 81 -19.50 22.16 -18.81
N GLU A 82 -18.82 22.26 -17.67
CA GLU A 82 -18.11 23.47 -17.23
C GLU A 82 -16.61 23.44 -17.56
N MET A 83 -16.11 22.33 -18.11
CA MET A 83 -14.71 22.19 -18.46
C MET A 83 -14.35 23.12 -19.61
N ARG A 84 -13.29 23.91 -19.43
CA ARG A 84 -12.75 24.78 -20.47
C ARG A 84 -11.46 24.18 -21.08
N PRO A 85 -11.25 24.28 -22.42
CA PRO A 85 -9.99 23.88 -23.07
C PRO A 85 -8.83 24.71 -22.54
N PHE A 86 -7.57 24.26 -22.63
CA PHE A 86 -6.35 25.02 -22.27
C PHE A 86 -6.35 26.46 -22.84
N HIS A 87 -5.60 27.39 -22.22
CA HIS A 87 -5.45 28.76 -22.75
C HIS A 87 -4.80 28.72 -24.14
N HIS A 88 -3.82 27.83 -24.30
CA HIS A 88 -3.07 27.68 -25.53
C HIS A 88 -3.37 26.33 -26.17
N ALA A 89 -3.97 26.36 -27.37
CA ALA A 89 -4.27 25.15 -28.14
C ALA A 89 -2.99 24.36 -28.50
N GLU A 90 -1.91 25.08 -28.84
CA GLU A 90 -0.59 24.48 -29.07
C GLU A 90 -0.12 23.68 -27.85
N LEU A 91 -0.35 24.19 -26.63
CA LEU A 91 0.21 23.54 -25.43
C LEU A 91 -0.59 22.29 -25.10
N SER A 92 -1.90 22.34 -25.33
CA SER A 92 -2.74 21.15 -25.30
C SER A 92 -2.26 20.09 -26.30
N ASN A 93 -1.84 20.48 -27.50
CA ASN A 93 -1.31 19.55 -28.51
C ASN A 93 0.02 18.93 -28.06
N VAL A 94 0.94 19.74 -27.51
CA VAL A 94 2.21 19.25 -26.94
C VAL A 94 1.95 18.27 -25.79
N LEU A 95 1.03 18.61 -24.88
CA LEU A 95 0.62 17.73 -23.79
C LEU A 95 0.08 16.39 -24.32
N LYS A 96 -0.84 16.43 -25.29
CA LYS A 96 -1.44 15.24 -25.92
C LYS A 96 -0.38 14.36 -26.59
N CYS A 97 0.60 14.97 -27.28
CA CYS A 97 1.76 14.27 -27.83
C CYS A 97 2.61 13.62 -26.73
N HIS A 98 2.91 14.35 -25.67
CA HIS A 98 3.75 13.86 -24.57
C HIS A 98 3.10 12.70 -23.82
N ILE A 99 1.79 12.79 -23.52
CA ILE A 99 1.03 11.70 -22.90
C ILE A 99 1.03 10.45 -23.79
N THR A 100 0.82 10.64 -25.09
CA THR A 100 0.87 9.53 -26.06
C THR A 100 2.26 8.89 -26.09
N ALA A 101 3.33 9.69 -26.13
CA ALA A 101 4.71 9.21 -26.09
C ALA A 101 5.01 8.38 -24.84
N ILE A 102 4.65 8.89 -23.66
CA ILE A 102 4.84 8.20 -22.38
C ILE A 102 4.13 6.84 -22.37
N GLN A 103 2.90 6.79 -22.90
CA GLN A 103 2.10 5.57 -22.92
C GLN A 103 2.63 4.53 -23.90
N ILE A 104 3.17 4.95 -25.04
CA ILE A 104 3.84 4.08 -26.02
C ILE A 104 5.13 3.51 -25.44
N GLU A 105 5.95 4.34 -24.79
CA GLU A 105 7.22 3.92 -24.19
C GLU A 105 7.00 2.88 -23.07
N SER A 106 6.04 3.13 -22.19
CA SER A 106 5.63 2.13 -21.20
C SER A 106 4.24 2.41 -20.66
N GLN A 107 3.38 1.40 -20.66
CA GLN A 107 2.01 1.52 -20.18
C GLN A 107 1.98 2.05 -18.73
N LYS A 108 1.35 3.22 -18.54
CA LYS A 108 1.16 3.88 -17.23
C LYS A 108 -0.30 3.79 -16.78
N ASP A 109 -0.54 4.11 -15.51
CA ASP A 109 -1.88 4.29 -14.96
C ASP A 109 -2.40 5.72 -15.18
N VAL A 110 -3.72 5.89 -15.14
CA VAL A 110 -4.42 7.16 -15.36
C VAL A 110 -3.97 8.25 -14.39
N GLY A 111 -3.72 7.90 -13.12
CA GLY A 111 -3.29 8.86 -12.10
C GLY A 111 -1.91 9.43 -12.42
N THR A 112 -0.98 8.58 -12.87
CA THR A 112 0.34 9.03 -13.32
C THR A 112 0.24 9.98 -14.51
N LEU A 113 -0.59 9.67 -15.51
CA LEU A 113 -0.79 10.52 -16.68
C LEU A 113 -1.48 11.85 -16.33
N GLN A 114 -2.47 11.83 -15.43
CA GLN A 114 -3.17 13.04 -15.00
C GLN A 114 -2.23 14.01 -14.25
N ILE A 115 -1.20 13.53 -13.56
CA ILE A 115 -0.20 14.41 -12.91
C ILE A 115 0.63 15.16 -13.95
N TRP A 116 0.94 14.55 -15.09
CA TRP A 116 1.57 15.28 -16.19
C TRP A 116 0.66 16.38 -16.70
N VAL A 117 -0.63 16.09 -16.93
CA VAL A 117 -1.61 17.11 -17.32
C VAL A 117 -1.66 18.25 -16.31
N ASN A 118 -1.69 17.92 -15.01
CA ASN A 118 -1.70 18.92 -13.95
C ASN A 118 -0.44 19.80 -13.97
N ALA A 119 0.74 19.23 -14.24
CA ALA A 119 1.97 20.01 -14.39
C ALA A 119 1.92 20.95 -15.61
N TYR A 120 1.35 20.51 -16.73
CA TYR A 120 1.12 21.37 -17.89
C TYR A 120 0.12 22.51 -17.61
N ARG A 121 -0.86 22.33 -16.72
CA ARG A 121 -1.81 23.40 -16.33
C ARG A 121 -1.09 24.58 -15.65
N TYR A 122 -0.10 24.32 -14.81
CA TYR A 122 0.71 25.40 -14.22
C TYR A 122 1.47 26.18 -15.29
N LEU A 123 2.00 25.50 -16.31
CA LEU A 123 2.65 26.17 -17.43
C LEU A 123 1.66 26.95 -18.30
N ASP A 124 0.46 26.42 -18.52
CA ASP A 124 -0.62 27.10 -19.25
C ASP A 124 -1.05 28.40 -18.55
N ASN A 125 -1.14 28.38 -17.22
CA ASN A 125 -1.47 29.57 -16.42
C ASN A 125 -0.42 30.67 -16.61
N VAL A 126 0.88 30.34 -16.58
CA VAL A 126 1.96 31.30 -16.79
C VAL A 126 1.95 31.87 -18.22
N LEU A 127 1.74 31.02 -19.22
CA LEU A 127 1.63 31.47 -20.61
C LEU A 127 0.41 32.37 -20.80
N SER A 128 -0.70 32.12 -20.11
CA SER A 128 -1.92 32.92 -20.25
C SER A 128 -1.76 34.37 -19.78
N GLN A 129 -0.86 34.60 -18.83
CA GLN A 129 -0.55 35.95 -18.33
C GLN A 129 0.38 36.72 -19.27
N THR A 130 1.18 36.02 -20.07
CA THR A 130 2.22 36.62 -20.91
C THR A 130 1.88 36.59 -22.40
N ASN A 131 0.81 35.90 -22.80
CA ASN A 131 0.35 35.68 -24.18
C ASN A 131 1.47 35.19 -25.14
N LYS A 132 2.47 34.48 -24.60
CA LYS A 132 3.60 33.94 -25.35
C LYS A 132 3.20 32.67 -26.09
N LYS A 133 3.82 32.46 -27.26
CA LYS A 133 3.74 31.17 -27.98
C LYS A 133 4.68 30.15 -27.33
N ILE A 134 4.46 28.85 -27.61
CA ILE A 134 5.34 27.78 -27.08
C ILE A 134 6.77 27.94 -27.54
N ALA A 135 6.97 28.41 -28.77
CA ALA A 135 8.27 28.66 -29.35
C ALA A 135 9.13 29.63 -28.51
N GLU A 136 8.50 30.44 -27.65
CA GLU A 136 9.12 31.49 -26.84
C GLU A 136 9.23 31.11 -25.36
N LEU A 137 8.95 29.86 -25.02
CA LEU A 137 9.13 29.34 -23.67
C LEU A 137 10.58 29.49 -23.21
N SER A 138 10.73 30.00 -21.99
CA SER A 138 12.01 30.26 -21.36
C SER A 138 12.15 29.52 -20.04
N THR A 139 13.37 29.49 -19.50
CA THR A 139 13.63 28.97 -18.15
C THR A 139 12.82 29.70 -17.08
N ASN A 140 12.56 31.00 -17.26
CA ASN A 140 11.80 31.79 -16.30
C ASN A 140 10.33 31.34 -16.22
N ASP A 141 9.72 30.97 -17.34
CA ASP A 141 8.32 30.54 -17.36
C ASP A 141 8.14 29.21 -16.58
N PHE A 142 9.12 28.31 -16.66
CA PHE A 142 9.14 27.09 -15.85
C PHE A 142 9.34 27.36 -14.35
N ARG A 143 10.17 28.35 -13.98
CA ARG A 143 10.35 28.76 -12.58
C ARG A 143 9.07 29.37 -12.00
N LEU A 144 8.39 30.21 -12.77
CA LEU A 144 7.10 30.79 -12.36
C LEU A 144 6.03 29.70 -12.17
N ALA A 145 5.99 28.70 -13.06
CA ALA A 145 5.07 27.56 -12.92
C ALA A 145 5.39 26.71 -11.67
N GLU A 146 6.66 26.49 -11.37
CA GLU A 146 7.08 25.79 -10.13
C GLU A 146 6.68 26.60 -8.88
N LEU A 147 6.88 27.91 -8.89
CA LEU A 147 6.57 28.78 -7.76
C LEU A 147 5.05 28.91 -7.51
N ASP A 148 4.21 28.94 -8.55
CA ASP A 148 2.75 28.87 -8.40
C ASP A 148 2.31 27.51 -7.84
N ALA A 149 2.95 26.43 -8.27
CA ALA A 149 2.69 25.09 -7.73
C ALA A 149 3.09 24.97 -6.25
N GLU A 150 4.22 25.54 -5.84
CA GLU A 150 4.68 25.53 -4.44
C GLU A 150 3.69 26.22 -3.50
N LYS A 151 3.15 27.38 -3.91
CA LYS A 151 2.18 28.16 -3.12
C LYS A 151 0.84 27.43 -2.90
N ARG A 152 0.46 26.53 -3.81
CA ARG A 152 -0.88 25.92 -3.83
C ARG A 152 -0.91 24.46 -3.36
N LEU A 153 0.24 23.77 -3.36
CA LEU A 153 0.29 22.32 -3.18
C LEU A 153 1.02 21.92 -1.91
N ALA A 154 0.54 20.85 -1.28
CA ALA A 154 1.30 20.17 -0.23
C ALA A 154 2.65 19.66 -0.77
N ALA A 155 3.69 19.67 0.09
CA ALA A 155 5.08 19.38 -0.29
C ALA A 155 5.27 18.08 -1.09
N SER A 156 4.55 17.01 -0.75
CA SER A 156 4.62 15.72 -1.47
C SER A 156 4.07 15.80 -2.89
N THR A 157 3.00 16.56 -3.11
CA THR A 157 2.40 16.79 -4.43
C THR A 157 3.24 17.77 -5.23
N PHE A 158 3.73 18.84 -4.59
CA PHE A 158 4.65 19.80 -5.18
C PHE A 158 5.90 19.11 -5.75
N TYR A 159 6.54 18.21 -4.98
CA TYR A 159 7.67 17.42 -5.45
C TYR A 159 7.37 16.63 -6.74
N ARG A 160 6.19 16.01 -6.81
CA ARG A 160 5.76 15.26 -8.00
C ARG A 160 5.55 16.18 -9.20
N ILE A 161 4.94 17.34 -9.00
CA ILE A 161 4.75 18.35 -10.05
C ILE A 161 6.08 18.92 -10.52
N GLY A 162 6.99 19.30 -9.63
CA GLY A 162 8.33 19.76 -10.01
C GLY A 162 9.11 18.73 -10.82
N SER A 163 9.04 17.45 -10.43
CA SER A 163 9.61 16.34 -11.22
C SER A 163 8.99 16.22 -12.61
N LYS A 164 7.68 16.48 -12.76
CA LYS A 164 7.02 16.48 -14.07
C LYS A 164 7.38 17.70 -14.91
N LEU A 165 7.49 18.88 -14.32
CA LEU A 165 7.96 20.09 -15.02
C LEU A 165 9.35 19.89 -15.62
N GLU A 166 10.25 19.23 -14.90
CA GLU A 166 11.58 18.85 -15.43
C GLU A 166 11.46 17.90 -16.63
N GLY A 167 10.58 16.90 -16.54
CA GLY A 167 10.29 16.00 -17.66
C GLY A 167 9.66 16.71 -18.87
N ILE A 168 8.79 17.70 -18.64
CA ILE A 168 8.16 18.53 -19.68
C ILE A 168 9.24 19.34 -20.41
N CYS A 169 10.14 19.99 -19.67
CA CYS A 169 11.27 20.72 -20.23
C CYS A 169 12.15 19.80 -21.11
N LYS A 170 12.49 18.60 -20.63
CA LYS A 170 13.27 17.61 -21.41
C LYS A 170 12.54 17.22 -22.71
N PHE A 171 11.23 17.01 -22.66
CA PHE A 171 10.43 16.65 -23.82
C PHE A 171 10.40 17.78 -24.87
N ILE A 172 10.14 19.02 -24.44
CA ILE A 172 10.11 20.20 -25.32
C ILE A 172 11.46 20.41 -26.00
N ASN A 173 12.57 20.29 -25.25
CA ASN A 173 13.91 20.40 -25.81
C ASN A 173 14.22 19.27 -26.80
N ARG A 174 13.91 18.03 -26.45
CA ARG A 174 14.18 16.85 -27.31
C ARG A 174 13.45 16.95 -28.63
N MET A 175 12.23 17.49 -28.63
CA MET A 175 11.40 17.64 -29.82
C MET A 175 11.60 19.00 -30.54
N LYS A 176 12.57 19.82 -30.11
CA LYS A 176 12.84 21.17 -30.64
C LYS A 176 11.58 22.04 -30.77
N LEU A 177 10.77 22.06 -29.72
CA LEU A 177 9.50 22.81 -29.68
C LEU A 177 9.65 24.24 -29.13
N ALA A 178 10.87 24.66 -28.79
CA ALA A 178 11.21 26.01 -28.36
C ALA A 178 12.39 26.53 -29.19
N LYS A 179 12.43 27.85 -29.46
CA LYS A 179 13.51 28.51 -30.22
C LYS A 179 14.88 28.31 -29.56
N TYR A 180 14.91 28.34 -28.24
CA TYR A 180 16.12 28.17 -27.44
C TYR A 180 15.98 26.97 -26.51
N LYS A 181 17.11 26.30 -26.25
CA LYS A 181 17.16 25.19 -25.28
C LYS A 181 16.87 25.72 -23.88
N ILE A 182 15.86 25.17 -23.24
CA ILE A 182 15.43 25.54 -21.90
C ILE A 182 16.25 24.74 -20.87
N ILE A 183 16.80 25.41 -19.85
CA ILE A 183 17.56 24.73 -18.78
C ILE A 183 16.80 24.92 -17.48
N PHE A 184 16.00 23.92 -17.12
CA PHE A 184 15.24 23.91 -15.88
C PHE A 184 15.62 22.69 -15.03
N ARG A 185 15.86 22.94 -13.74
CA ARG A 185 16.00 21.91 -12.69
C ARG A 185 15.03 22.28 -11.58
N LYS A 186 14.27 21.30 -11.12
CA LYS A 186 13.30 21.49 -10.04
C LYS A 186 14.01 21.91 -8.74
N THR A 187 13.43 22.86 -8.03
CA THR A 187 13.86 23.26 -6.69
C THR A 187 13.24 22.38 -5.60
N ALA A 188 12.11 21.73 -5.92
CA ALA A 188 11.40 20.86 -5.00
C ALA A 188 12.28 19.70 -4.51
N LYS A 189 12.60 19.71 -3.20
CA LYS A 189 13.28 18.60 -2.52
C LYS A 189 12.26 17.51 -2.18
N ARG A 190 12.69 16.25 -2.20
CA ARG A 190 11.85 15.16 -1.72
C ARG A 190 11.67 15.41 -0.23
N GLY A 191 10.44 15.58 0.24
CA GLY A 191 10.18 15.64 1.67
C GLY A 191 10.74 14.38 2.35
N LYS A 192 11.24 14.52 3.59
CA LYS A 192 11.82 13.43 4.42
C LYS A 192 10.87 12.24 4.66
N THR A 193 9.63 12.31 4.20
CA THR A 193 8.57 11.35 4.50
C THR A 193 8.60 10.05 3.70
N HIS A 194 9.65 9.76 2.94
CA HIS A 194 9.67 8.61 2.01
C HIS A 194 10.99 7.83 1.90
N THR A 195 11.88 7.95 2.86
CA THR A 195 13.02 7.04 3.09
C THR A 195 12.87 6.49 4.51
N ASN A 196 13.04 5.17 4.68
CA ASN A 196 13.19 4.56 6.01
C ASN A 196 14.47 5.07 6.71
N SER A 197 15.37 5.73 5.97
CA SER A 197 16.70 6.14 6.38
C SER A 197 16.89 7.64 6.71
N ASP A 198 15.83 8.44 6.86
CA ASP A 198 15.98 9.84 7.29
C ASP A 198 15.80 9.93 8.82
N THR A 199 16.88 9.60 9.51
CA THR A 199 17.19 9.72 10.95
C THR A 199 17.18 11.18 11.43
N LYS A 200 16.02 11.83 11.45
CA LYS A 200 15.82 12.98 12.34
C LYS A 200 14.66 12.69 13.29
N ILE A 201 15.06 12.46 14.55
CA ILE A 201 14.22 12.33 15.73
C ILE A 201 13.98 13.76 16.25
N ASP A 202 13.22 14.55 15.49
CA ASP A 202 12.59 15.74 16.07
C ASP A 202 11.18 15.35 16.56
N SER A 203 10.67 16.02 17.59
CA SER A 203 9.36 15.72 18.19
C SER A 203 8.25 15.73 17.15
N ALA A 204 8.32 16.62 16.17
CA ALA A 204 7.39 16.70 15.05
C ALA A 204 7.40 15.43 14.15
N SER A 205 8.57 14.84 13.88
CA SER A 205 8.70 13.59 13.11
C SER A 205 8.17 12.38 13.88
N ILE A 206 8.36 12.35 15.20
CA ILE A 206 7.80 11.33 16.09
C ILE A 206 6.26 11.43 16.10
N ASP A 207 5.71 12.63 16.30
CA ASP A 207 4.26 12.87 16.29
C ASP A 207 3.62 12.49 14.94
N GLU A 208 4.28 12.84 13.82
CA GLU A 208 3.83 12.46 12.48
C GLU A 208 3.96 10.95 12.18
N ARG A 209 4.84 10.24 12.90
CA ARG A 209 4.95 8.77 12.83
C ARG A 209 3.87 8.11 13.70
N ALA A 210 3.62 8.64 14.90
CA ALA A 210 2.57 8.18 15.80
C ALA A 210 1.19 8.28 15.14
N LYS A 211 0.89 9.37 14.41
CA LYS A 211 -0.35 9.53 13.62
C LYS A 211 -0.55 8.45 12.54
N LYS A 212 0.51 7.79 12.07
CA LYS A 212 0.44 6.72 11.05
C LYS A 212 0.20 5.34 11.64
N LEU A 213 0.30 5.19 12.96
CA LEU A 213 -0.02 3.97 13.66
C LEU A 213 -1.48 4.01 14.14
N PRO A 214 -2.15 2.86 14.26
CA PRO A 214 -3.43 2.80 14.95
C PRO A 214 -3.22 3.06 16.44
N SER A 215 -4.12 3.80 17.09
CA SER A 215 -4.07 3.96 18.54
C SER A 215 -4.44 2.64 19.24
N LYS A 216 -4.00 2.47 20.49
CA LYS A 216 -4.40 1.36 21.37
C LYS A 216 -5.91 1.14 21.36
N TYR A 217 -6.67 2.20 21.62
CA TYR A 217 -8.14 2.14 21.67
C TYR A 217 -8.74 1.75 20.32
N SER A 218 -8.13 2.20 19.22
CA SER A 218 -8.57 1.78 17.89
C SER A 218 -8.37 0.28 17.64
N LEU A 219 -7.27 -0.30 18.14
CA LEU A 219 -7.02 -1.75 18.06
C LEU A 219 -8.00 -2.54 18.93
N ILE A 220 -8.26 -2.09 20.16
CA ILE A 220 -9.27 -2.67 21.05
C ILE A 220 -10.65 -2.67 20.37
N CYS A 221 -11.03 -1.58 19.71
CA CYS A 221 -12.30 -1.51 18.99
C CYS A 221 -12.35 -2.44 17.77
N VAL A 222 -11.26 -2.59 17.02
CA VAL A 222 -11.19 -3.57 15.92
C VAL A 222 -11.36 -5.00 16.44
N ALA A 223 -10.70 -5.33 17.56
CA ALA A 223 -10.85 -6.63 18.21
C ALA A 223 -12.26 -6.85 18.76
N THR A 224 -12.84 -5.83 19.40
CA THR A 224 -14.23 -5.86 19.91
C THR A 224 -15.21 -6.14 18.77
N LEU A 225 -15.05 -5.46 17.64
CA LEU A 225 -15.87 -5.68 16.44
C LEU A 225 -15.67 -7.07 15.84
N SER A 226 -14.43 -7.59 15.86
CA SER A 226 -14.18 -8.98 15.44
C SER A 226 -15.00 -9.94 16.31
N ASN A 227 -15.00 -9.77 17.62
CA ASN A 227 -15.72 -10.66 18.54
C ASN A 227 -17.24 -10.42 18.61
N THR A 228 -17.76 -9.47 17.84
CA THR A 228 -19.20 -9.18 17.78
C THR A 228 -19.87 -10.01 16.68
N ASP A 229 -21.11 -10.47 16.90
CA ASP A 229 -21.95 -11.08 15.86
C ASP A 229 -22.41 -10.01 14.84
N LEU A 230 -21.52 -9.66 13.92
CA LEU A 230 -21.82 -8.78 12.79
C LEU A 230 -22.57 -9.56 11.71
N LYS A 231 -23.47 -8.90 10.99
CA LYS A 231 -24.26 -9.50 9.91
C LYS A 231 -24.18 -8.68 8.62
N GLY A 232 -24.40 -9.35 7.49
CA GLY A 232 -24.45 -8.72 6.18
C GLY A 232 -23.17 -7.94 5.85
N ASP A 233 -23.32 -6.72 5.37
CA ASP A 233 -22.20 -5.86 4.93
C ASP A 233 -21.22 -5.53 6.05
N ASP A 234 -21.68 -5.38 7.29
CA ASP A 234 -20.81 -5.09 8.43
C ASP A 234 -19.84 -6.24 8.70
N ALA A 235 -20.32 -7.49 8.58
CA ALA A 235 -19.49 -8.68 8.72
C ALA A 235 -18.49 -8.81 7.56
N LEU A 236 -18.94 -8.55 6.33
CA LEU A 236 -18.09 -8.59 5.14
C LEU A 236 -16.95 -7.57 5.22
N PHE A 237 -17.24 -6.33 5.62
CA PHE A 237 -16.22 -5.29 5.73
C PHE A 237 -15.30 -5.50 6.94
N GLN A 238 -15.81 -6.06 8.04
CA GLN A 238 -14.97 -6.49 9.17
C GLN A 238 -14.00 -7.61 8.77
N ALA A 239 -14.47 -8.60 8.01
CA ALA A 239 -13.63 -9.66 7.47
C ALA A 239 -12.45 -9.11 6.63
N ILE A 240 -12.68 -8.05 5.84
CA ILE A 240 -11.60 -7.37 5.11
C ILE A 240 -10.62 -6.70 6.08
N VAL A 241 -11.11 -6.08 7.17
CA VAL A 241 -10.25 -5.49 8.21
C VAL A 241 -9.39 -6.55 8.88
N GLU A 242 -9.96 -7.71 9.22
CA GLU A 242 -9.25 -8.85 9.83
C GLU A 242 -8.14 -9.37 8.93
N ILE A 243 -8.43 -9.58 7.64
CA ILE A 243 -7.42 -9.99 6.65
C ILE A 243 -6.32 -8.92 6.52
N MET A 244 -6.68 -7.63 6.45
CA MET A 244 -5.70 -6.55 6.36
C MET A 244 -4.84 -6.43 7.62
N PHE A 245 -5.41 -6.69 8.79
CA PHE A 245 -4.72 -6.69 10.08
C PHE A 245 -3.71 -7.85 10.16
N ALA A 246 -4.15 -9.07 9.85
CA ALA A 246 -3.32 -10.26 9.91
C ALA A 246 -2.17 -10.26 8.88
N THR A 247 -2.36 -9.65 7.72
CA THR A 247 -1.41 -9.75 6.59
C THR A 247 -0.67 -8.44 6.27
N GLY A 248 -1.20 -7.29 6.70
CA GLY A 248 -0.72 -5.97 6.27
C GLY A 248 -0.82 -5.75 4.75
N PHE A 249 -1.65 -6.51 4.05
CA PHE A 249 -1.88 -6.35 2.61
C PHE A 249 -2.46 -4.99 2.28
N ARG A 250 -2.17 -4.51 1.06
CA ARG A 250 -2.89 -3.37 0.50
C ARG A 250 -4.31 -3.83 0.19
N PHE A 251 -5.26 -2.89 0.23
CA PHE A 251 -6.63 -3.18 -0.17
C PHE A 251 -6.73 -3.87 -1.54
N ASP A 252 -5.95 -3.43 -2.54
CA ASP A 252 -5.93 -4.05 -3.88
C ASP A 252 -5.37 -5.48 -3.89
N GLU A 253 -4.53 -5.86 -2.92
CA GLU A 253 -3.99 -7.22 -2.75
C GLU A 253 -5.03 -8.12 -2.05
N VAL A 254 -5.85 -7.57 -1.15
CA VAL A 254 -6.94 -8.30 -0.47
C VAL A 254 -8.09 -8.62 -1.42
N ILE A 255 -8.60 -7.63 -2.15
CA ILE A 255 -9.76 -7.86 -3.05
C ILE A 255 -9.45 -8.77 -4.25
N SER A 256 -8.18 -9.09 -4.47
CA SER A 256 -7.74 -9.99 -5.54
C SER A 256 -7.40 -11.39 -5.06
N LEU A 257 -7.67 -11.72 -3.78
CA LEU A 257 -7.49 -13.06 -3.24
C LEU A 257 -8.46 -14.05 -3.86
N ASP A 258 -7.95 -15.27 -4.09
CA ASP A 258 -8.73 -16.43 -4.49
C ASP A 258 -9.15 -17.26 -3.27
N VAL A 259 -10.16 -18.12 -3.42
CA VAL A 259 -10.72 -18.88 -2.29
C VAL A 259 -9.72 -19.86 -1.64
N ASP A 260 -8.71 -20.32 -2.37
CA ASP A 260 -7.66 -21.20 -1.84
C ASP A 260 -6.35 -20.42 -1.60
N CYS A 261 -6.47 -19.14 -1.23
CA CYS A 261 -5.29 -18.30 -1.07
C CYS A 261 -4.42 -18.70 0.13
N LEU A 262 -5.00 -19.32 1.17
CA LEU A 262 -4.30 -19.76 2.38
C LEU A 262 -4.02 -21.27 2.29
N TYR A 263 -2.77 -21.68 2.50
CA TYR A 263 -2.35 -23.07 2.51
C TYR A 263 -1.22 -23.29 3.52
N GLU A 264 -1.05 -24.53 3.95
CA GLU A 264 0.07 -24.94 4.80
C GLU A 264 1.25 -25.40 3.92
N ARG A 265 2.47 -25.09 4.35
CA ARG A 265 3.69 -25.60 3.73
C ARG A 265 4.63 -26.13 4.81
N GLU A 266 5.13 -27.34 4.59
CA GLU A 266 6.22 -27.87 5.41
C GLU A 266 7.53 -27.18 5.01
N ILE A 267 8.27 -26.69 6.00
CA ILE A 267 9.61 -26.15 5.83
C ILE A 267 10.57 -26.99 6.66
N GLU A 268 11.65 -27.43 6.03
CA GLU A 268 12.76 -28.09 6.71
C GLU A 268 13.77 -27.03 7.12
N GLU A 269 14.09 -26.98 8.41
CA GLU A 269 15.03 -26.01 8.94
C GLU A 269 16.06 -26.71 9.81
N ARG A 270 17.34 -26.42 9.55
CA ARG A 270 18.41 -26.95 10.37
C ARG A 270 18.52 -26.09 11.63
N ASN A 271 18.17 -26.68 12.76
CA ASN A 271 18.30 -26.04 14.06
C ASN A 271 19.78 -25.72 14.32
N VAL A 272 20.09 -24.44 14.48
CA VAL A 272 21.47 -23.94 14.60
C VAL A 272 22.14 -24.42 15.90
N LEU A 273 21.35 -24.69 16.93
CA LEU A 273 21.82 -25.14 18.25
C LEU A 273 22.00 -26.66 18.31
N THR A 274 21.09 -27.43 17.72
CA THR A 274 21.12 -28.91 17.79
C THR A 274 21.77 -29.56 16.56
N GLY A 275 21.95 -28.80 15.48
CA GLY A 275 22.46 -29.28 14.20
C GLY A 275 21.50 -30.21 13.43
N LYS A 276 20.33 -30.53 14.01
CA LYS A 276 19.32 -31.43 13.45
C LYS A 276 18.38 -30.70 12.49
N LEU A 277 17.87 -31.44 11.51
CA LEU A 277 16.78 -30.98 10.66
C LEU A 277 15.47 -31.11 11.44
N GLU A 278 14.76 -30.00 11.58
CA GLU A 278 13.45 -29.90 12.18
C GLU A 278 12.46 -29.48 11.10
N ILE A 279 11.30 -30.15 11.05
CA ILE A 279 10.24 -29.88 10.08
C ILE A 279 9.20 -29.03 10.79
N PHE A 280 8.82 -27.91 10.18
CA PHE A 280 7.80 -27.00 10.70
C PHE A 280 6.70 -26.81 9.66
N ASN A 281 5.45 -26.77 10.12
CA ASN A 281 4.32 -26.40 9.28
C ASN A 281 4.09 -24.91 9.42
N VAL A 282 4.13 -24.19 8.31
CA VAL A 282 3.85 -22.75 8.28
C VAL A 282 2.65 -22.45 7.40
N HIS A 283 1.83 -21.50 7.83
CA HIS A 283 0.71 -21.00 7.05
C HIS A 283 1.18 -19.92 6.08
N GLU A 284 0.93 -20.11 4.78
CA GLU A 284 1.23 -19.12 3.75
C GLU A 284 -0.03 -18.65 3.01
N ILE A 285 -0.07 -17.35 2.73
CA ILE A 285 -1.07 -16.74 1.85
C ILE A 285 -0.45 -16.34 0.52
N ARG A 286 -0.96 -16.90 -0.59
CA ARG A 286 -0.56 -16.52 -1.96
C ARG A 286 -1.34 -15.29 -2.44
N TYR A 287 -0.66 -14.41 -3.15
CA TYR A 287 -1.24 -13.17 -3.66
C TYR A 287 -0.46 -12.62 -4.86
N LYS A 288 -1.03 -11.62 -5.54
CA LYS A 288 -0.35 -10.85 -6.58
C LYS A 288 0.15 -9.51 -6.03
N ALA A 289 1.46 -9.36 -5.90
CA ALA A 289 2.07 -8.14 -5.37
C ALA A 289 1.99 -6.95 -6.34
N LYS A 290 1.50 -5.80 -5.84
CA LYS A 290 1.24 -4.61 -6.67
C LYS A 290 2.50 -3.86 -7.11
N LYS A 291 3.55 -3.81 -6.28
CA LYS A 291 4.77 -3.01 -6.53
C LYS A 291 5.84 -3.80 -7.30
N GLY A 292 5.43 -4.48 -8.37
CA GLY A 292 6.35 -5.22 -9.24
C GLY A 292 6.92 -6.50 -8.65
N GLY A 293 6.40 -6.97 -7.50
CA GLY A 293 6.79 -8.23 -6.86
C GLY A 293 6.20 -9.48 -7.53
N GLY A 294 5.29 -9.35 -8.49
CA GLY A 294 4.77 -10.49 -9.25
C GLY A 294 3.83 -11.40 -8.44
N TYR A 295 3.85 -12.69 -8.75
CA TYR A 295 3.18 -13.70 -7.93
C TYR A 295 4.08 -14.04 -6.74
N SER A 296 3.52 -14.06 -5.54
CA SER A 296 4.31 -14.24 -4.31
C SER A 296 3.44 -14.93 -3.26
N SER A 297 4.08 -15.59 -2.30
CA SER A 297 3.46 -16.05 -1.07
C SER A 297 4.02 -15.30 0.13
N LYS A 298 3.29 -15.34 1.22
CA LYS A 298 3.64 -14.67 2.47
C LYS A 298 3.27 -15.56 3.64
N THR A 299 4.23 -15.85 4.51
CA THR A 299 3.98 -16.53 5.77
C THR A 299 3.12 -15.64 6.68
N VAL A 300 2.20 -16.25 7.42
CA VAL A 300 1.32 -15.61 8.41
C VAL A 300 1.71 -16.09 9.80
N VAL A 301 1.73 -15.18 10.78
CA VAL A 301 2.10 -15.53 12.17
C VAL A 301 1.03 -16.48 12.71
N ASP A 302 1.41 -17.57 13.37
CA ASP A 302 0.46 -18.55 13.90
C ASP A 302 -0.59 -17.92 14.83
N CYS A 303 -0.22 -16.92 15.63
CA CYS A 303 -1.18 -16.19 16.48
C CYS A 303 -2.20 -15.36 15.69
N LEU A 304 -1.89 -14.98 14.44
CA LEU A 304 -2.77 -14.24 13.53
C LEU A 304 -3.56 -15.17 12.59
N VAL A 305 -3.18 -16.45 12.47
CA VAL A 305 -3.87 -17.44 11.63
C VAL A 305 -5.34 -17.56 12.00
N PRO A 306 -5.76 -17.67 13.28
CA PRO A 306 -7.19 -17.74 13.63
C PRO A 306 -7.99 -16.52 13.16
N ILE A 307 -7.41 -15.31 13.25
CA ILE A 307 -8.04 -14.07 12.80
C ILE A 307 -8.16 -14.07 11.27
N LEU A 308 -7.10 -14.49 10.58
CA LEU A 308 -7.10 -14.58 9.12
C LEU A 308 -8.12 -15.61 8.60
N VAL A 309 -8.13 -16.82 9.17
CA VAL A 309 -9.05 -17.90 8.79
C VAL A 309 -10.49 -17.45 8.99
N LYS A 310 -10.81 -16.82 10.13
CA LYS A 310 -12.13 -16.26 10.40
C LYS A 310 -12.55 -15.23 9.34
N GLY A 311 -11.68 -14.27 9.04
CA GLY A 311 -11.95 -13.25 8.04
C GLY A 311 -12.15 -13.83 6.64
N LEU A 312 -11.28 -14.77 6.23
CA LEU A 312 -11.42 -15.46 4.94
C LEU A 312 -12.72 -16.25 4.87
N GLN A 313 -13.03 -17.07 5.88
CA GLN A 313 -14.24 -17.89 5.89
C GLN A 313 -15.51 -17.02 5.85
N THR A 314 -15.56 -15.97 6.66
CA THR A 314 -16.70 -15.02 6.68
C THR A 314 -16.93 -14.39 5.30
N ALA A 315 -15.85 -13.94 4.64
CA ALA A 315 -15.95 -13.36 3.30
C ALA A 315 -16.31 -14.40 2.23
N ILE A 316 -15.76 -15.61 2.34
CA ILE A 316 -16.08 -16.75 1.48
C ILE A 316 -17.57 -17.05 1.59
N ASP A 317 -18.11 -17.21 2.78
CA ASP A 317 -19.51 -17.60 2.99
C ASP A 317 -20.49 -16.53 2.50
N LEU A 318 -20.28 -15.25 2.88
CA LEU A 318 -21.18 -14.15 2.52
C LEU A 318 -21.22 -13.85 1.01
N LEU A 319 -20.13 -14.11 0.30
CA LEU A 319 -20.03 -13.91 -1.15
C LEU A 319 -20.19 -15.19 -1.96
N SER A 320 -20.37 -16.35 -1.31
CA SER A 320 -20.64 -17.63 -1.99
C SER A 320 -21.82 -17.57 -2.97
N PRO A 321 -22.98 -16.91 -2.68
CA PRO A 321 -24.10 -16.91 -3.63
C PRO A 321 -23.76 -16.19 -4.95
N VAL A 322 -22.87 -15.19 -4.90
CA VAL A 322 -22.42 -14.49 -6.12
C VAL A 322 -21.45 -15.36 -6.91
N ARG A 323 -20.55 -16.07 -6.22
CA ARG A 323 -19.60 -16.96 -6.89
C ARG A 323 -20.31 -18.14 -7.55
N ASN A 324 -21.27 -18.76 -6.86
CA ASN A 324 -22.11 -19.84 -7.40
C ASN A 324 -22.92 -19.35 -8.60
N CYS A 325 -23.49 -18.14 -8.54
CA CYS A 325 -24.16 -17.53 -9.69
C CYS A 325 -23.24 -17.38 -10.90
N ILE A 326 -22.00 -16.90 -10.71
CA ILE A 326 -21.02 -16.75 -11.80
C ILE A 326 -20.64 -18.12 -12.38
N GLU A 327 -20.43 -19.13 -11.53
CA GLU A 327 -20.11 -20.50 -11.96
C GLU A 327 -21.24 -21.12 -12.79
N GLN A 328 -22.48 -21.08 -12.29
CA GLN A 328 -23.66 -21.59 -13.01
C GLN A 328 -23.94 -20.82 -14.31
N LEU A 329 -23.60 -19.52 -14.38
CA LEU A 329 -23.69 -18.74 -15.62
C LEU A 329 -22.66 -19.19 -16.67
N GLU A 330 -21.45 -19.60 -16.24
CA GLU A 330 -20.45 -20.16 -17.14
C GLU A 330 -20.90 -21.52 -17.72
N GLU A 331 -21.70 -22.27 -16.94
CA GLU A 331 -22.33 -23.55 -17.34
C GLU A 331 -23.66 -23.38 -18.10
N LYS A 332 -24.18 -22.15 -18.18
CA LYS A 332 -25.49 -21.77 -18.77
C LYS A 332 -26.70 -22.36 -18.04
N GLU A 333 -26.57 -22.62 -16.74
CA GLU A 333 -27.62 -23.21 -15.91
C GLU A 333 -28.31 -22.20 -14.99
N TYR A 334 -27.78 -20.98 -14.88
CA TYR A 334 -28.33 -19.98 -13.97
C TYR A 334 -29.55 -19.23 -14.54
N ASP A 335 -30.64 -19.25 -13.79
CA ASP A 335 -31.84 -18.45 -14.05
C ASP A 335 -32.00 -17.34 -13.01
N PHE A 336 -32.02 -16.08 -13.47
CA PHE A 336 -32.25 -14.92 -12.59
C PHE A 336 -33.72 -14.76 -12.19
N PHE A 337 -34.65 -15.39 -12.90
CA PHE A 337 -36.08 -15.28 -12.70
C PHE A 337 -36.74 -16.66 -12.75
N PRO A 338 -36.40 -17.57 -11.82
CA PRO A 338 -36.99 -18.91 -11.77
C PRO A 338 -38.51 -18.86 -11.58
N GLU A 339 -39.06 -17.78 -11.01
CA GLU A 339 -40.49 -17.56 -10.84
C GLU A 339 -41.24 -17.34 -12.16
N LEU A 340 -40.52 -17.01 -13.24
CA LEU A 340 -41.08 -16.84 -14.58
C LEU A 340 -40.96 -18.13 -15.40
N ASP A 341 -41.47 -19.24 -14.88
CA ASP A 341 -41.50 -20.53 -15.58
C ASP A 341 -42.68 -20.64 -16.56
N PHE A 342 -42.68 -19.77 -17.58
CA PHE A 342 -43.67 -19.80 -18.65
C PHE A 342 -42.99 -19.87 -20.01
N GLN A 343 -43.48 -20.79 -20.85
CA GLN A 343 -43.02 -20.98 -22.24
C GLN A 343 -43.67 -20.01 -23.22
N HIS A 344 -44.65 -19.22 -22.77
CA HIS A 344 -45.43 -18.30 -23.60
C HIS A 344 -45.40 -16.89 -23.02
N GLU A 345 -45.85 -15.91 -23.83
CA GLU A 345 -45.94 -14.53 -23.37
C GLU A 345 -46.96 -14.37 -22.24
N ILE A 346 -46.54 -13.68 -21.18
CA ILE A 346 -47.38 -13.36 -20.02
C ILE A 346 -47.64 -11.85 -19.94
N PRO A 347 -48.76 -11.41 -19.35
CA PRO A 347 -48.98 -10.01 -19.05
C PRO A 347 -47.85 -9.42 -18.19
N ALA A 348 -47.33 -8.24 -18.56
CA ALA A 348 -46.28 -7.56 -17.80
C ALA A 348 -46.73 -7.26 -16.35
N SER A 349 -48.03 -7.07 -16.13
CA SER A 349 -48.62 -6.88 -14.80
C SER A 349 -48.54 -8.15 -13.93
N GLU A 350 -48.61 -9.33 -14.55
CA GLU A 350 -48.49 -10.62 -13.87
C GLU A 350 -47.03 -10.90 -13.52
N ALA A 351 -46.10 -10.72 -14.47
CA ALA A 351 -44.67 -10.80 -14.21
C ALA A 351 -44.22 -9.81 -13.12
N CYS A 352 -44.72 -8.57 -13.15
CA CYS A 352 -44.47 -7.57 -12.10
C CYS A 352 -44.91 -8.05 -10.72
N ARG A 353 -46.03 -8.78 -10.64
CA ARG A 353 -46.57 -9.33 -9.38
C ARG A 353 -45.74 -10.51 -8.89
N LEU A 354 -45.39 -11.44 -9.77
CA LEU A 354 -44.57 -12.62 -9.44
C LEU A 354 -43.19 -12.22 -8.92
N LEU A 355 -42.58 -11.19 -9.54
CA LEU A 355 -41.28 -10.66 -9.13
C LEU A 355 -41.37 -9.64 -7.98
N ALA A 356 -42.55 -9.44 -7.38
CA ALA A 356 -42.79 -8.51 -6.28
C ALA A 356 -42.34 -7.05 -6.54
N TRP A 357 -42.50 -6.55 -7.77
CA TRP A 357 -42.19 -5.17 -8.11
C TRP A 357 -43.28 -4.20 -7.63
N SER A 358 -42.87 -3.03 -7.13
CA SER A 358 -43.78 -2.03 -6.56
C SER A 358 -44.67 -1.32 -7.60
N SER A 359 -44.29 -1.32 -8.88
CA SER A 359 -45.05 -0.65 -9.94
C SER A 359 -44.81 -1.27 -11.31
N ASN A 360 -45.91 -1.61 -12.00
CA ASN A 360 -45.88 -2.13 -13.37
C ASN A 360 -45.25 -1.14 -14.36
N SER A 361 -45.51 0.17 -14.21
CA SER A 361 -44.89 1.18 -15.10
C SER A 361 -43.38 1.26 -14.91
N ASN A 362 -42.90 1.14 -13.66
CA ASN A 362 -41.47 1.12 -13.36
C ASN A 362 -40.81 -0.16 -13.89
N PHE A 363 -41.49 -1.30 -13.75
CA PHE A 363 -41.06 -2.59 -14.28
C PHE A 363 -40.92 -2.55 -15.81
N GLN A 364 -41.95 -2.08 -16.52
CA GLN A 364 -41.87 -1.94 -17.98
C GLN A 364 -40.77 -0.96 -18.42
N THR A 365 -40.59 0.15 -17.71
CA THR A 365 -39.49 1.09 -17.97
C THR A 365 -38.13 0.43 -17.77
N PHE A 366 -38.00 -0.41 -16.74
CA PHE A 366 -36.79 -1.16 -16.45
C PHE A 366 -36.44 -2.18 -17.55
N LEU A 367 -37.45 -2.89 -18.07
CA LEU A 367 -37.30 -3.83 -19.19
C LEU A 367 -36.87 -3.12 -20.47
N ARG A 368 -37.56 -2.02 -20.84
CA ARG A 368 -37.22 -1.23 -22.04
C ARG A 368 -35.79 -0.69 -22.01
N LYS A 369 -35.32 -0.22 -20.85
CA LYS A 369 -33.93 0.24 -20.68
C LYS A 369 -32.87 -0.83 -20.94
N ARG A 370 -33.26 -2.11 -20.96
CA ARG A 370 -32.40 -3.26 -21.25
C ARG A 370 -32.69 -3.90 -22.60
N ASN A 371 -33.43 -3.20 -23.45
CA ASN A 371 -33.83 -3.66 -24.79
C ASN A 371 -34.66 -4.95 -24.78
N ILE A 372 -35.42 -5.19 -23.70
CA ILE A 372 -36.39 -6.30 -23.66
C ILE A 372 -37.68 -5.82 -24.33
N THR A 373 -38.15 -6.61 -25.30
CA THR A 373 -39.37 -6.31 -26.08
C THR A 373 -40.60 -6.40 -25.20
N ILE A 374 -41.48 -5.41 -25.32
CA ILE A 374 -42.80 -5.40 -24.68
C ILE A 374 -43.84 -5.31 -25.80
N ASN A 375 -44.61 -6.38 -25.95
CA ASN A 375 -45.65 -6.47 -26.96
C ASN A 375 -46.99 -5.94 -26.41
N ALA A 376 -47.92 -5.63 -27.29
CA ALA A 376 -49.27 -5.20 -26.93
C ALA A 376 -50.28 -6.21 -27.47
N ARG A 377 -50.92 -6.95 -26.57
CA ARG A 377 -51.99 -7.89 -26.89
C ARG A 377 -53.34 -7.22 -26.64
N VAL A 378 -54.27 -7.33 -27.59
CA VAL A 378 -55.64 -6.85 -27.41
C VAL A 378 -56.46 -7.94 -26.71
N VAL A 379 -57.15 -7.57 -25.64
CA VAL A 379 -57.99 -8.47 -24.84
C VAL A 379 -59.38 -7.84 -24.69
N GLU A 380 -60.44 -8.65 -24.66
CA GLU A 380 -61.80 -8.15 -24.43
C GLU A 380 -61.97 -7.73 -22.97
N GLY A 381 -62.34 -6.46 -22.76
CA GLY A 381 -62.65 -5.93 -21.44
C GLY A 381 -64.05 -6.33 -20.94
N ALA A 382 -64.33 -6.05 -19.67
CA ALA A 382 -65.60 -6.38 -18.98
C ALA A 382 -66.88 -5.78 -19.59
N GLN A 383 -66.77 -4.95 -20.64
CA GLN A 383 -67.87 -4.34 -21.39
C GLN A 383 -67.77 -4.58 -22.92
N GLY A 384 -66.99 -5.56 -23.38
CA GLY A 384 -66.78 -5.84 -24.81
C GLY A 384 -65.91 -4.81 -25.55
N LYS A 385 -65.26 -3.88 -24.82
CA LYS A 385 -64.31 -2.92 -25.41
C LYS A 385 -62.90 -3.54 -25.48
N PRO A 386 -62.17 -3.36 -26.60
CA PRO A 386 -60.80 -3.86 -26.72
C PRO A 386 -59.85 -3.10 -25.79
N ILE A 387 -59.16 -3.82 -24.91
CA ILE A 387 -58.15 -3.29 -23.99
C ILE A 387 -56.77 -3.76 -24.47
N LYS A 388 -55.81 -2.85 -24.58
CA LYS A 388 -54.41 -3.19 -24.87
C LYS A 388 -53.69 -3.57 -23.58
N VAL A 389 -53.19 -4.79 -23.50
CA VAL A 389 -52.40 -5.31 -22.39
C VAL A 389 -50.96 -5.50 -22.84
N ALA A 390 -50.01 -4.97 -22.06
CA ALA A 390 -48.59 -5.17 -22.31
C ALA A 390 -48.20 -6.61 -21.96
N THR A 391 -47.55 -7.34 -22.88
CA THR A 391 -47.06 -8.71 -22.69
C THR A 391 -45.54 -8.77 -22.84
N ILE A 392 -44.92 -9.75 -22.16
CA ILE A 392 -43.48 -10.01 -22.22
C ILE A 392 -43.23 -11.50 -22.41
N SER A 393 -42.13 -11.86 -23.08
CA SER A 393 -41.64 -13.23 -23.20
C SER A 393 -40.65 -13.51 -22.06
N PRO A 394 -40.94 -14.44 -21.12
CA PRO A 394 -39.99 -14.82 -20.08
C PRO A 394 -38.68 -15.38 -20.61
N ILE A 395 -38.71 -16.10 -21.73
CA ILE A 395 -37.53 -16.63 -22.40
C ILE A 395 -36.61 -15.47 -22.84
N ASP A 396 -37.18 -14.40 -23.39
CA ASP A 396 -36.40 -13.22 -23.80
C ASP A 396 -35.80 -12.50 -22.59
N VAL A 397 -36.56 -12.37 -21.49
CA VAL A 397 -36.08 -11.77 -20.23
C VAL A 397 -34.87 -12.56 -19.68
N LYS A 398 -35.00 -13.89 -19.61
CA LYS A 398 -33.93 -14.79 -19.15
C LYS A 398 -32.72 -14.74 -20.08
N GLY A 399 -32.94 -14.81 -21.39
CA GLY A 399 -31.87 -14.74 -22.40
C GLY A 399 -31.09 -13.42 -22.37
N VAL A 400 -31.79 -12.28 -22.30
CA VAL A 400 -31.15 -10.96 -22.24
C VAL A 400 -30.36 -10.78 -20.94
N THR A 401 -30.90 -11.20 -19.79
CA THR A 401 -30.19 -11.07 -18.51
C THR A 401 -28.98 -12.01 -18.40
N ALA A 402 -29.07 -13.23 -18.91
CA ALA A 402 -27.92 -14.13 -19.02
C ALA A 402 -26.83 -13.57 -19.96
N ALA A 403 -27.23 -12.93 -21.07
CA ALA A 403 -26.29 -12.27 -21.99
C ALA A 403 -25.58 -11.08 -21.35
N LEU A 404 -26.33 -10.23 -20.62
CA LEU A 404 -25.77 -9.11 -19.84
C LEU A 404 -24.80 -9.61 -18.77
N ALA A 405 -25.15 -10.69 -18.06
CA ALA A 405 -24.31 -11.30 -17.05
C ALA A 405 -23.00 -11.85 -17.64
N SER A 406 -23.11 -12.60 -18.74
CA SER A 406 -21.97 -13.12 -19.50
C SER A 406 -21.05 -12.01 -19.99
N GLN A 407 -21.61 -10.90 -20.47
CA GLN A 407 -20.84 -9.72 -20.85
C GLN A 407 -20.13 -9.11 -19.64
N SER A 408 -20.83 -8.94 -18.52
CA SER A 408 -20.25 -8.39 -17.29
C SER A 408 -19.10 -9.24 -16.75
N ILE A 409 -19.21 -10.57 -16.79
CA ILE A 409 -18.14 -11.50 -16.39
C ILE A 409 -16.91 -11.31 -17.28
N LYS A 410 -17.10 -11.35 -18.61
CA LYS A 410 -16.02 -11.17 -19.59
C LYS A 410 -15.30 -9.84 -19.42
N GLU A 411 -16.05 -8.75 -19.27
CA GLU A 411 -15.49 -7.40 -19.07
C GLU A 411 -14.69 -7.33 -17.77
N LEU A 412 -15.25 -7.80 -16.65
CA LEU A 412 -14.56 -7.76 -15.37
C LEU A 412 -13.29 -8.62 -15.39
N TRP A 413 -13.40 -9.86 -15.88
CA TRP A 413 -12.28 -10.80 -15.96
C TRP A 413 -11.12 -10.25 -16.80
N SER A 414 -11.43 -9.60 -17.93
CA SER A 414 -10.41 -9.00 -18.80
C SER A 414 -9.52 -7.99 -18.09
N VAL A 415 -10.04 -7.32 -17.06
CA VAL A 415 -9.32 -6.32 -16.26
C VAL A 415 -8.58 -6.95 -15.09
N VAL A 416 -9.19 -7.93 -14.40
CA VAL A 416 -8.68 -8.43 -13.12
C VAL A 416 -7.75 -9.63 -13.25
N LYS A 417 -7.79 -10.39 -14.36
CA LYS A 417 -6.98 -11.62 -14.56
C LYS A 417 -5.48 -11.48 -14.30
N ASN A 418 -4.92 -10.29 -14.54
CA ASN A 418 -3.49 -10.02 -14.33
C ASN A 418 -3.16 -9.50 -12.91
N THR A 419 -4.18 -9.37 -12.06
CA THR A 419 -4.11 -8.78 -10.72
C THR A 419 -4.44 -9.76 -9.60
N THR A 420 -4.88 -10.98 -9.95
CA THR A 420 -5.24 -12.06 -9.03
C THR A 420 -4.40 -13.31 -9.31
N VAL A 421 -4.36 -14.23 -8.36
CA VAL A 421 -3.82 -15.60 -8.54
C VAL A 421 -4.90 -16.55 -9.07
N ALA A 422 -6.18 -16.18 -8.95
CA ALA A 422 -7.29 -16.97 -9.47
C ALA A 422 -7.15 -17.21 -10.98
N ASP A 423 -7.64 -18.37 -11.42
CA ASP A 423 -7.74 -18.80 -12.82
C ASP A 423 -9.09 -18.38 -13.45
N LYS A 424 -10.13 -18.20 -12.64
CA LYS A 424 -11.47 -17.78 -13.05
C LYS A 424 -12.07 -16.74 -12.12
N LEU A 425 -13.13 -16.06 -12.56
CA LEU A 425 -13.77 -14.99 -11.80
C LEU A 425 -14.51 -15.52 -10.55
N HIS A 426 -15.23 -16.64 -10.66
CA HIS A 426 -15.95 -17.25 -9.52
C HIS A 426 -15.01 -17.79 -8.43
N ARG A 427 -13.70 -17.85 -8.69
CA ARG A 427 -12.67 -18.25 -7.72
C ARG A 427 -12.16 -17.09 -6.88
N MET A 428 -12.47 -15.83 -7.24
CA MET A 428 -12.08 -14.65 -6.46
C MET A 428 -13.03 -14.45 -5.26
N ILE A 429 -12.49 -14.24 -4.06
CA ILE A 429 -13.32 -14.12 -2.84
C ILE A 429 -14.24 -12.90 -2.93
N PHE A 430 -13.69 -11.74 -3.30
CA PHE A 430 -14.34 -10.42 -3.19
C PHE A 430 -15.08 -9.96 -4.44
N VAL A 431 -15.52 -10.90 -5.28
CA VAL A 431 -16.45 -10.61 -6.37
C VAL A 431 -17.86 -10.40 -5.81
N THR A 432 -18.53 -9.35 -6.24
CA THR A 432 -19.87 -8.96 -5.78
C THR A 432 -20.71 -8.43 -6.94
N GLN A 433 -21.95 -8.04 -6.66
CA GLN A 433 -22.87 -7.44 -7.65
C GLN A 433 -22.93 -5.92 -7.50
N HIS A 434 -23.23 -5.24 -8.60
CA HIS A 434 -23.35 -3.80 -8.64
C HIS A 434 -24.49 -3.33 -7.73
N GLN A 435 -24.21 -2.33 -6.91
CA GLN A 435 -25.14 -1.75 -5.92
C GLN A 435 -25.56 -2.68 -4.78
N ARG A 436 -25.02 -3.90 -4.67
CA ARG A 436 -25.33 -4.83 -3.56
C ARG A 436 -25.14 -4.21 -2.18
N HIS A 437 -24.08 -3.42 -2.02
CA HIS A 437 -23.70 -2.79 -0.75
C HIS A 437 -24.15 -1.31 -0.67
N HIS A 438 -25.19 -0.93 -1.42
CA HIS A 438 -25.70 0.44 -1.42
C HIS A 438 -26.94 0.52 -0.52
N ALA A 439 -26.92 1.40 0.47
CA ALA A 439 -28.00 1.49 1.47
C ALA A 439 -29.40 1.76 0.90
N LEU A 440 -29.49 2.47 -0.24
CA LEU A 440 -30.77 2.89 -0.85
C LEU A 440 -31.11 2.23 -2.19
N LYS A 441 -30.13 1.65 -2.89
CA LYS A 441 -30.33 1.24 -4.30
C LYS A 441 -30.39 -0.27 -4.34
N SER A 442 -31.29 -0.80 -5.16
CA SER A 442 -31.40 -2.25 -5.34
C SER A 442 -30.20 -2.80 -6.10
N THR A 443 -29.84 -4.05 -5.78
CA THR A 443 -28.78 -4.81 -6.42
C THR A 443 -29.11 -5.08 -7.89
N GLU A 444 -28.13 -4.89 -8.76
CA GLU A 444 -28.22 -5.35 -10.15
C GLU A 444 -27.57 -6.73 -10.29
N ALA A 445 -28.40 -7.79 -10.26
CA ALA A 445 -27.95 -9.17 -10.08
C ALA A 445 -27.01 -9.71 -11.19
N TRP A 446 -27.20 -9.29 -12.44
CA TRP A 446 -26.35 -9.69 -13.57
C TRP A 446 -25.11 -8.82 -13.78
N LYS A 447 -24.87 -7.80 -12.95
CA LYS A 447 -23.72 -6.91 -13.13
C LYS A 447 -22.71 -7.13 -12.02
N PHE A 448 -21.57 -7.74 -12.34
CA PHE A 448 -20.53 -8.09 -11.38
C PHE A 448 -19.47 -6.99 -11.24
N THR A 449 -18.94 -6.85 -10.04
CA THR A 449 -17.88 -5.89 -9.70
C THR A 449 -17.05 -6.39 -8.51
N LEU A 450 -16.03 -5.63 -8.12
CA LEU A 450 -15.24 -5.90 -6.90
C LEU A 450 -15.61 -4.89 -5.80
N ILE A 451 -15.33 -5.26 -4.55
CA ILE A 451 -15.41 -4.32 -3.43
C ILE A 451 -14.49 -3.12 -3.70
N THR A 452 -15.00 -1.93 -3.44
CA THR A 452 -14.31 -0.67 -3.69
C THR A 452 -13.64 -0.16 -2.41
N HIS A 453 -12.53 0.58 -2.57
CA HIS A 453 -11.84 1.17 -1.42
C HIS A 453 -12.72 2.17 -0.66
N THR A 454 -13.64 2.84 -1.35
CA THR A 454 -14.56 3.78 -0.71
C THR A 454 -15.48 3.07 0.27
N GLN A 455 -15.97 1.87 -0.05
CA GLN A 455 -16.81 1.09 0.87
C GLN A 455 -16.07 0.74 2.17
N ILE A 456 -14.81 0.30 2.07
CA ILE A 456 -14.00 0.06 3.27
C ILE A 456 -13.70 1.36 4.02
N SER A 457 -13.35 2.43 3.31
CA SER A 457 -13.10 3.73 3.95
C SER A 457 -14.33 4.27 4.67
N ASP A 458 -15.53 4.07 4.12
CA ASP A 458 -16.80 4.45 4.75
C ASP A 458 -17.06 3.60 5.99
N TYR A 459 -16.68 2.33 5.94
CA TYR A 459 -16.79 1.41 7.08
C TYR A 459 -15.86 1.81 8.24
N ILE A 460 -14.54 1.96 8.02
CA ILE A 460 -13.56 2.20 9.11
C ILE A 460 -13.34 3.67 9.47
N SER A 461 -13.48 4.58 8.50
CA SER A 461 -13.24 6.01 8.71
C SER A 461 -14.55 6.79 8.77
N GLY A 462 -15.54 6.45 7.95
CA GLY A 462 -16.73 7.30 7.74
C GLY A 462 -16.39 8.60 6.97
N ARG A 463 -17.43 9.33 6.56
CA ARG A 463 -17.37 10.64 5.88
C ARG A 463 -18.39 11.59 6.52
N PRO A 464 -18.05 12.22 7.66
CA PRO A 464 -18.97 13.05 8.42
C PRO A 464 -19.49 14.24 7.60
N GLU A 465 -18.68 14.77 6.68
CA GLU A 465 -19.06 15.83 5.75
C GLU A 465 -20.18 15.43 4.77
N LEU A 466 -20.40 14.12 4.59
CA LEU A 466 -21.48 13.55 3.79
C LEU A 466 -22.52 12.80 4.64
N GLY A 467 -22.45 12.91 5.97
CA GLY A 467 -23.33 12.20 6.90
C GLY A 467 -23.13 10.68 6.95
N VAL A 468 -22.01 10.16 6.44
CA VAL A 468 -21.72 8.72 6.46
C VAL A 468 -20.97 8.38 7.75
N LYS A 469 -21.63 7.63 8.65
CA LYS A 469 -21.04 7.17 9.91
C LYS A 469 -20.17 5.93 9.74
N SER A 470 -19.01 5.90 10.40
CA SER A 470 -18.16 4.70 10.51
C SER A 470 -18.83 3.60 11.34
N ILE A 471 -18.31 2.37 11.30
CA ILE A 471 -18.78 1.29 12.18
C ILE A 471 -18.61 1.63 13.66
N PHE A 472 -17.52 2.33 14.01
CA PHE A 472 -17.25 2.77 15.37
C PHE A 472 -18.34 3.75 15.84
N GLU A 473 -18.70 4.72 15.00
CA GLU A 473 -19.80 5.65 15.26
C GLU A 473 -21.16 4.96 15.32
N ARG A 474 -21.42 3.96 14.46
CA ARG A 474 -22.67 3.19 14.48
C ARG A 474 -22.83 2.33 15.75
N ARG A 475 -21.72 1.92 16.36
CA ARG A 475 -21.66 1.06 17.55
C ARG A 475 -21.34 1.81 18.84
N ASN A 476 -21.32 3.15 18.81
CA ASN A 476 -20.95 4.01 19.94
C ASN A 476 -19.58 3.67 20.56
N LEU A 477 -18.63 3.25 19.72
CA LEU A 477 -17.24 3.01 20.11
C LEU A 477 -16.47 4.34 20.04
N VAL A 478 -16.32 4.99 21.18
CA VAL A 478 -15.70 6.31 21.34
C VAL A 478 -14.52 6.23 22.31
N TYR A 479 -13.56 7.15 22.15
CA TYR A 479 -12.47 7.37 23.08
C TYR A 479 -12.36 8.86 23.38
N GLU A 480 -12.37 9.24 24.67
CA GLU A 480 -12.36 10.66 25.10
C GLU A 480 -13.39 11.52 24.34
N ASP A 481 -14.65 11.06 24.30
CA ASP A 481 -15.78 11.69 23.57
C ASP A 481 -15.56 11.87 22.05
N THR A 482 -14.50 11.28 21.50
CA THR A 482 -14.18 11.36 20.08
C THR A 482 -14.39 10.00 19.41
N PRO A 483 -15.15 9.94 18.29
CA PRO A 483 -15.30 8.69 17.55
C PRO A 483 -13.98 8.20 16.95
N ILE A 484 -13.74 6.90 17.08
CA ILE A 484 -12.55 6.27 16.51
C ILE A 484 -12.61 6.28 14.99
N ARG A 485 -11.50 6.66 14.36
CA ARG A 485 -11.34 6.67 12.90
C ARG A 485 -10.01 6.02 12.53
N LEU A 486 -10.10 4.97 11.73
CA LEU A 486 -8.92 4.25 11.22
C LEU A 486 -8.81 4.41 9.71
N THR A 487 -7.59 4.23 9.21
CA THR A 487 -7.29 4.11 7.78
C THR A 487 -6.71 2.75 7.50
N SER A 488 -6.98 2.22 6.31
CA SER A 488 -6.49 0.91 5.90
C SER A 488 -4.95 0.82 5.84
N HIS A 489 -4.25 1.96 5.81
CA HIS A 489 -2.78 2.01 5.80
C HIS A 489 -2.18 1.85 7.21
N GLN A 490 -2.93 2.18 8.27
CA GLN A 490 -2.46 2.05 9.66
C GLN A 490 -2.14 0.59 10.02
N PHE A 491 -2.96 -0.38 9.59
CA PHE A 491 -2.67 -1.82 9.82
C PHE A 491 -1.33 -2.26 9.22
N ARG A 492 -1.01 -1.74 8.05
CA ARG A 492 0.26 -2.04 7.40
C ARG A 492 1.44 -1.36 8.10
N HIS A 493 1.27 -0.11 8.53
CA HIS A 493 2.29 0.60 9.29
C HIS A 493 2.54 -0.09 10.63
N PHE A 494 1.48 -0.51 11.33
CA PHE A 494 1.56 -1.31 12.55
C PHE A 494 2.40 -2.56 12.34
N LEU A 495 2.05 -3.40 11.34
CA LEU A 495 2.81 -4.61 11.06
C LEU A 495 4.25 -4.31 10.60
N SER A 496 4.49 -3.23 9.88
CA SER A 496 5.87 -2.80 9.51
C SER A 496 6.68 -2.45 10.74
N THR A 497 6.11 -1.68 11.66
CA THR A 497 6.77 -1.28 12.90
C THR A 497 7.03 -2.48 13.80
N MET A 498 6.08 -3.42 13.94
CA MET A 498 6.31 -4.66 14.69
C MET A 498 7.48 -5.49 14.14
N LEU A 499 7.65 -5.52 12.82
CA LEU A 499 8.76 -6.21 12.17
C LEU A 499 10.08 -5.45 12.29
N GLU A 500 10.04 -4.13 12.17
CA GLU A 500 11.22 -3.26 12.31
C GLU A 500 11.76 -3.25 13.74
N LEU A 501 10.91 -3.49 14.74
CA LEU A 501 11.30 -3.65 16.14
C LEU A 501 11.90 -5.03 16.46
N CYS A 502 11.89 -5.97 15.51
CA CYS A 502 12.56 -7.26 15.69
C CYS A 502 14.04 -7.13 15.28
N ASP A 503 14.95 -7.28 16.23
CA ASP A 503 16.41 -7.16 16.03
C ASP A 503 16.98 -8.10 14.96
N THR A 504 16.24 -9.16 14.62
CA THR A 504 16.63 -10.19 13.64
C THR A 504 16.15 -9.91 12.22
N VAL A 505 15.40 -8.83 11.98
CA VAL A 505 14.71 -8.58 10.70
C VAL A 505 15.28 -7.33 10.02
N SER A 506 15.96 -7.53 8.90
CA SER A 506 16.53 -6.43 8.10
C SER A 506 15.46 -5.65 7.34
N GLU A 507 15.75 -4.39 6.99
CA GLU A 507 14.87 -3.55 6.17
C GLU A 507 14.52 -4.19 4.81
N ILE A 508 15.44 -4.97 4.24
CA ILE A 508 15.24 -5.70 2.99
C ILE A 508 14.18 -6.80 3.17
N GLU A 509 14.22 -7.51 4.30
CA GLU A 509 13.24 -8.55 4.64
C GLU A 509 11.86 -7.94 4.90
N VAL A 510 11.79 -6.82 5.61
CA VAL A 510 10.55 -6.05 5.77
C VAL A 510 10.00 -5.64 4.39
N ALA A 511 10.85 -5.14 3.48
CA ALA A 511 10.42 -4.75 2.14
C ALA A 511 9.89 -5.94 1.31
N ARG A 512 10.54 -7.10 1.39
CA ARG A 512 10.14 -8.37 0.73
C ARG A 512 8.84 -8.93 1.30
N TYR A 513 8.68 -8.97 2.63
CA TYR A 513 7.46 -9.38 3.34
C TYR A 513 6.21 -8.58 2.90
N PHE A 514 6.46 -7.38 2.39
CA PHE A 514 5.47 -6.43 1.92
C PHE A 514 5.33 -6.34 0.39
N GLY A 515 5.96 -7.26 -0.34
CA GLY A 515 5.86 -7.41 -1.79
C GLY A 515 6.44 -6.23 -2.59
N ARG A 516 7.46 -5.55 -2.04
CA ARG A 516 8.11 -4.41 -2.70
C ARG A 516 9.31 -4.90 -3.52
N LYS A 517 9.38 -4.53 -4.80
CA LYS A 517 10.60 -4.71 -5.61
C LYS A 517 11.65 -3.68 -5.16
N TYR A 518 12.81 -4.15 -4.67
CA TYR A 518 13.98 -3.30 -4.38
C TYR A 518 14.96 -3.30 -5.57
N ILE A 519 15.78 -2.26 -5.71
CA ILE A 519 16.69 -1.98 -6.85
C ILE A 519 18.18 -2.15 -6.46
N GLY A 520 18.50 -2.46 -5.21
CA GLY A 520 19.86 -2.89 -4.83
C GLY A 520 20.16 -4.25 -5.45
N ASP A 521 21.37 -4.39 -6.01
CA ASP A 521 21.79 -5.50 -6.86
C ASP A 521 21.30 -6.86 -6.37
N ASN A 522 20.59 -7.54 -7.28
CA ASN A 522 20.13 -8.90 -7.10
C ASN A 522 21.33 -9.83 -7.29
N GLU A 523 22.06 -10.14 -6.22
CA GLU A 523 22.91 -11.31 -6.25
C GLU A 523 22.86 -12.04 -4.90
N ALA A 524 22.42 -13.31 -5.00
CA ALA A 524 22.56 -14.38 -4.03
C ALA A 524 22.09 -14.10 -2.60
N TYR A 525 20.84 -14.43 -2.23
CA TYR A 525 20.56 -14.90 -0.86
C TYR A 525 19.31 -15.78 -0.83
N ASP A 526 19.54 -17.03 -0.44
CA ASP A 526 18.60 -18.14 -0.24
C ASP A 526 17.43 -17.77 0.68
N HIS A 527 16.25 -18.32 0.40
CA HIS A 527 14.94 -17.77 0.75
C HIS A 527 14.16 -18.53 1.83
N THR A 528 14.75 -19.49 2.54
CA THR A 528 13.98 -20.48 3.32
C THR A 528 13.93 -20.26 4.84
N ASN A 529 14.86 -19.51 5.46
CA ASN A 529 15.05 -19.52 6.93
C ASN A 529 14.53 -18.26 7.67
N LYS A 530 14.31 -17.13 6.99
CA LYS A 530 14.12 -15.82 7.67
C LYS A 530 12.67 -15.42 7.94
N ALA A 531 11.71 -15.99 7.23
CA ALA A 531 10.29 -15.69 7.45
C ALA A 531 9.77 -16.31 8.75
N LYS A 532 10.34 -17.44 9.20
CA LYS A 532 9.95 -18.11 10.43
C LYS A 532 10.56 -17.46 11.67
N VAL A 533 11.82 -17.04 11.64
CA VAL A 533 12.46 -16.24 12.70
C VAL A 533 11.65 -14.97 13.00
N VAL A 534 11.17 -14.27 11.97
CA VAL A 534 10.23 -13.14 12.09
C VAL A 534 8.95 -13.51 12.87
N MET A 535 8.41 -14.72 12.66
CA MET A 535 7.17 -15.20 13.28
C MET A 535 7.38 -15.75 14.69
N ASP A 536 8.48 -16.49 14.91
CA ASP A 536 8.89 -17.01 16.22
C ASP A 536 9.21 -15.86 17.17
N HIS A 537 9.74 -14.72 16.67
CA HIS A 537 9.96 -13.52 17.49
C HIS A 537 8.68 -12.71 17.75
N ALA A 538 7.73 -12.65 16.81
CA ALA A 538 6.40 -12.13 17.10
C ALA A 538 5.72 -12.97 18.20
N HIS A 539 5.91 -14.30 18.16
CA HIS A 539 5.46 -15.23 19.20
C HIS A 539 6.20 -15.00 20.53
N ASN A 540 7.51 -14.72 20.54
CA ASN A 540 8.28 -14.46 21.76
C ASN A 540 7.93 -13.11 22.42
N ILE A 541 7.61 -12.07 21.66
CA ILE A 541 7.08 -10.80 22.20
C ILE A 541 5.68 -11.02 22.81
N ILE A 542 4.92 -11.97 22.26
CA ILE A 542 3.60 -12.37 22.77
C ILE A 542 3.72 -13.28 24.01
N ALA A 543 4.66 -14.21 24.02
CA ALA A 543 4.84 -15.24 25.05
C ALA A 543 5.71 -14.79 26.25
N SER A 544 6.62 -13.81 26.08
CA SER A 544 7.47 -13.27 27.17
C SER A 544 6.68 -12.53 28.26
N SER A 545 5.37 -12.33 28.07
CA SER A 545 4.46 -11.77 29.06
C SER A 545 3.97 -12.78 30.10
N GLY A 546 4.30 -14.08 29.99
CA GLY A 546 4.12 -15.06 31.05
C GLY A 546 2.69 -15.47 31.35
N ILE A 547 1.83 -15.62 30.33
CA ILE A 547 0.40 -15.86 30.52
C ILE A 547 -0.13 -17.05 29.68
N SER A 548 -1.11 -17.79 30.21
CA SER A 548 -1.67 -19.04 29.66
C SER A 548 -2.37 -18.89 28.29
N SER A 549 -2.66 -20.00 27.58
CA SER A 549 -3.19 -20.00 26.20
C SER A 549 -4.56 -19.31 26.03
N GLU A 550 -5.37 -19.26 27.09
CA GLU A 550 -6.63 -18.51 27.11
C GLU A 550 -6.42 -17.01 27.33
N GLN A 551 -5.37 -16.64 28.05
CA GLN A 551 -4.99 -15.25 28.28
C GLN A 551 -4.18 -14.66 27.11
N ALA A 552 -3.53 -15.48 26.28
CA ALA A 552 -2.94 -15.06 24.99
C ALA A 552 -4.00 -14.58 23.97
N LYS A 553 -5.24 -15.10 24.06
CA LYS A 553 -6.39 -14.62 23.27
C LYS A 553 -6.94 -13.27 23.75
N GLU A 554 -6.82 -12.97 25.04
CA GLU A 554 -7.16 -11.65 25.61
C GLU A 554 -6.01 -10.65 25.45
N ALA A 555 -4.75 -11.09 25.55
CA ALA A 555 -3.56 -10.26 25.39
C ALA A 555 -3.33 -9.83 23.94
N SER A 556 -3.71 -10.63 22.93
CA SER A 556 -3.72 -10.21 21.52
C SER A 556 -4.66 -9.03 21.23
N ILE A 557 -5.61 -8.76 22.14
CA ILE A 557 -6.48 -7.57 22.15
C ILE A 557 -5.85 -6.41 22.96
N LEU A 558 -4.86 -6.71 23.80
CA LEU A 558 -4.21 -5.79 24.76
C LEU A 558 -2.71 -5.49 24.43
N PHE A 559 -2.16 -5.94 23.30
CA PHE A 559 -0.75 -5.68 22.90
C PHE A 559 -0.52 -4.26 22.35
N THR A 560 -1.01 -3.26 23.08
CA THR A 560 -0.59 -1.86 22.93
C THR A 560 -0.50 -1.22 24.32
N LEU A 561 0.21 -1.90 25.22
CA LEU A 561 0.60 -1.38 26.52
C LEU A 561 2.11 -1.16 26.47
N VAL A 562 2.50 0.04 26.06
CA VAL A 562 3.61 0.72 26.73
C VAL A 562 3.02 2.04 27.18
N ASP A 563 3.14 2.34 28.47
CA ASP A 563 2.71 3.61 29.02
C ASP A 563 3.40 4.76 28.28
N ARG A 564 2.77 5.92 28.16
CA ARG A 564 3.33 7.04 27.39
C ARG A 564 4.69 7.47 27.95
N GLU A 565 4.91 7.30 29.24
CA GLU A 565 6.18 7.57 29.93
C GLU A 565 7.18 6.42 29.73
N GLU A 566 6.75 5.16 29.81
CA GLU A 566 7.62 4.00 29.57
C GLU A 566 8.02 3.87 28.09
N ALA A 567 7.20 4.34 27.15
CA ALA A 567 7.52 4.39 25.72
C ALA A 567 8.53 5.52 25.43
N ILE A 568 8.49 6.61 26.19
CA ILE A 568 9.47 7.69 26.08
C ILE A 568 10.80 7.23 26.70
N ASP A 569 10.79 6.59 27.86
CA ASP A 569 11.99 6.00 28.47
C ASP A 569 12.59 4.88 27.61
N THR A 570 11.75 4.03 27.02
CA THR A 570 12.19 2.96 26.11
C THR A 570 12.68 3.53 24.78
N ILE A 571 12.11 4.63 24.27
CA ILE A 571 12.62 5.33 23.08
C ILE A 571 13.94 6.04 23.40
N ASP A 572 14.10 6.65 24.57
CA ASP A 572 15.39 7.24 25.01
C ASP A 572 16.46 6.14 25.16
N ASP A 573 16.11 4.99 25.75
CA ASP A 573 17.00 3.84 25.87
C ASP A 573 17.29 3.17 24.50
N LEU A 574 16.34 3.03 23.58
CA LEU A 574 16.56 2.43 22.24
C LEU A 574 17.26 3.36 21.26
N THR A 575 17.11 4.69 21.39
CA THR A 575 17.66 5.63 20.40
C THR A 575 19.13 5.97 20.65
N THR A 576 19.66 5.67 21.85
CA THR A 576 21.05 5.93 22.23
C THR A 576 21.83 4.68 22.70
N THR A 577 21.17 3.55 23.01
CA THR A 577 21.88 2.35 23.51
C THR A 577 22.20 1.34 22.39
N LEU A 578 23.48 1.20 22.04
CA LEU A 578 23.99 0.13 21.18
C LEU A 578 24.26 -1.14 22.00
N THR A 579 23.62 -2.26 21.65
CA THR A 579 23.95 -3.58 22.22
C THR A 579 25.19 -4.15 21.52
N THR A 580 26.21 -4.49 22.30
CA THR A 580 27.49 -5.07 21.85
C THR A 580 27.68 -6.47 22.42
N ALA A 581 28.65 -7.22 21.90
CA ALA A 581 28.97 -8.56 22.37
C ALA A 581 29.42 -8.61 23.85
N ILE A 582 29.85 -7.47 24.41
CA ILE A 582 30.35 -7.35 25.78
C ILE A 582 29.39 -6.63 26.72
N GLY A 583 28.25 -6.12 26.24
CA GLY A 583 27.31 -5.31 27.03
C GLY A 583 26.66 -4.20 26.23
N LEU A 584 26.11 -3.21 26.92
CA LEU A 584 25.34 -2.08 26.37
C LEU A 584 26.18 -0.80 26.36
N CYS A 585 26.08 0.00 25.30
CA CYS A 585 26.78 1.28 25.15
C CYS A 585 25.76 2.40 24.96
N LYS A 586 25.68 3.36 25.89
CA LYS A 586 24.78 4.53 25.83
C LYS A 586 25.37 5.75 25.10
N HIS A 587 26.52 5.56 24.45
CA HIS A 587 27.22 6.62 23.75
C HIS A 587 26.40 7.13 22.55
N ASP A 588 26.13 8.44 22.49
CA ASP A 588 25.50 9.05 21.33
C ASP A 588 26.49 9.18 20.17
N TYR A 589 26.43 8.22 19.24
CA TYR A 589 27.27 8.18 18.05
C TYR A 589 26.97 9.33 17.06
N ASN A 590 25.92 10.13 17.27
CA ASN A 590 25.70 11.36 16.50
C ASN A 590 26.62 12.50 16.96
N ASP A 591 27.06 12.50 18.22
CA ASP A 591 27.93 13.54 18.78
C ASP A 591 29.41 13.26 18.48
N SER A 592 29.85 12.01 18.58
CA SER A 592 31.21 11.60 18.16
C SER A 592 31.34 10.08 17.90
N PRO A 593 32.25 9.63 17.01
CA PRO A 593 32.54 8.20 16.87
C PRO A 593 33.35 7.69 18.08
N CYS A 594 33.22 6.40 18.40
CA CYS A 594 34.01 5.76 19.44
C CYS A 594 35.51 5.75 19.07
N GLY A 595 36.36 6.28 19.95
CA GLY A 595 37.75 6.62 19.62
C GLY A 595 38.73 5.44 19.55
N LYS A 596 38.42 4.27 20.14
CA LYS A 596 39.29 3.08 20.15
C LYS A 596 38.49 1.77 20.13
N HIS A 597 39.11 0.71 19.61
CA HIS A 597 38.59 -0.66 19.72
C HIS A 597 38.50 -1.08 21.20
N TYR A 598 37.32 -1.52 21.63
CA TYR A 598 36.96 -1.79 23.04
C TYR A 598 37.15 -0.60 24.00
N ALA A 599 36.93 0.65 23.55
CA ALA A 599 36.96 1.81 24.45
C ALA A 599 35.99 1.67 25.64
N CYS A 600 34.90 0.92 25.47
CA CYS A 600 33.97 0.57 26.55
C CYS A 600 34.67 -0.02 27.79
N LEU A 601 35.66 -0.90 27.57
CA LEU A 601 36.44 -1.57 28.61
C LEU A 601 37.68 -0.77 29.04
N ARG A 602 37.81 0.49 28.63
CA ARG A 602 38.92 1.40 29.01
C ARG A 602 38.41 2.54 29.90
N GLY A 603 37.42 2.26 30.73
CA GLY A 603 36.85 3.25 31.65
C GLY A 603 35.81 4.18 31.02
N CYS A 604 35.01 3.70 30.06
CA CYS A 604 33.91 4.49 29.48
C CYS A 604 32.71 4.52 30.44
N ALA A 605 32.23 5.71 30.80
CA ALA A 605 31.04 5.85 31.66
C ALA A 605 29.76 5.37 30.97
N GLU A 606 29.73 5.36 29.64
CA GLU A 606 28.55 4.93 28.86
C GLU A 606 28.46 3.40 28.69
N TYR A 607 29.35 2.63 29.33
CA TYR A 607 29.36 1.17 29.24
C TYR A 607 28.60 0.50 30.40
N TYR A 608 27.64 -0.34 30.04
CA TYR A 608 26.77 -1.07 30.96
C TYR A 608 26.82 -2.58 30.67
N ARG A 609 26.59 -3.40 31.69
CA ARG A 609 26.43 -4.85 31.56
C ARG A 609 25.20 -5.33 32.31
N VAL A 610 24.69 -6.51 31.94
CA VAL A 610 23.61 -7.17 32.66
C VAL A 610 24.17 -8.38 33.41
N LYS A 611 24.05 -8.40 34.74
CA LYS A 611 24.58 -9.48 35.57
C LYS A 611 23.93 -10.82 35.23
N GLY A 612 24.73 -11.87 35.07
CA GLY A 612 24.27 -13.23 34.75
C GLY A 612 24.02 -13.52 33.27
N ARG A 613 24.32 -12.59 32.35
CA ARG A 613 24.17 -12.85 30.91
C ARG A 613 25.38 -13.60 30.35
N GLU A 614 25.25 -14.91 30.16
CA GLU A 614 26.34 -15.82 29.78
C GLU A 614 27.13 -15.39 28.54
N LYS A 615 26.46 -14.85 27.50
CA LYS A 615 27.12 -14.40 26.27
C LYS A 615 28.10 -13.25 26.51
N GLU A 616 27.71 -12.26 27.32
CA GLU A 616 28.58 -11.12 27.67
C GLU A 616 29.76 -11.58 28.51
N ILE A 617 29.50 -12.48 29.47
CA ILE A 617 30.54 -13.05 30.34
C ILE A 617 31.57 -13.80 29.50
N HIS A 618 31.13 -14.64 28.57
CA HIS A 618 32.01 -15.42 27.73
C HIS A 618 32.90 -14.53 26.86
N GLU A 619 32.34 -13.48 26.26
CA GLU A 619 33.09 -12.58 25.40
C GLU A 619 34.10 -11.72 26.17
N VAL A 620 33.71 -11.17 27.34
CA VAL A 620 34.64 -10.42 28.20
C VAL A 620 35.77 -11.32 28.69
N LYS A 621 35.49 -12.59 29.05
CA LYS A 621 36.53 -13.58 29.39
C LYS A 621 37.46 -13.88 28.22
N ARG A 622 36.92 -14.04 27.01
CA ARG A 622 37.73 -14.24 25.80
C ARG A 622 38.71 -13.08 25.57
N ILE A 623 38.23 -11.84 25.72
CA ILE A 623 39.06 -10.64 25.60
C ILE A 623 40.10 -10.59 26.72
N PHE A 624 39.72 -10.90 27.96
CA PHE A 624 40.63 -10.95 29.12
C PHE A 624 41.81 -11.90 28.89
N GLU A 625 41.55 -13.14 28.48
CA GLU A 625 42.61 -14.13 28.20
C GLU A 625 43.51 -13.70 27.04
N GLN A 626 42.92 -13.13 25.98
CA GLN A 626 43.70 -12.60 24.85
C GLN A 626 44.61 -11.43 25.29
N GLN A 627 44.12 -10.50 26.11
CA GLN A 627 44.91 -9.36 26.56
C GLN A 627 46.02 -9.75 27.53
N LYS A 628 45.84 -10.81 28.32
CA LYS A 628 46.90 -11.33 29.19
C LYS A 628 48.15 -11.72 28.41
N LEU A 629 47.97 -12.41 27.28
CA LEU A 629 49.05 -12.77 26.36
C LEU A 629 49.72 -11.54 25.73
N HIS A 630 48.92 -10.51 25.37
CA HIS A 630 49.45 -9.27 24.81
C HIS A 630 50.24 -8.43 25.83
N VAL A 631 49.83 -8.42 27.10
CA VAL A 631 50.59 -7.75 28.18
C VAL A 631 51.94 -8.45 28.39
N GLU A 632 51.99 -9.78 28.39
CA GLU A 632 53.24 -10.55 28.54
C GLU A 632 54.21 -10.24 27.39
N ALA A 633 53.75 -10.34 26.14
CA ALA A 633 54.57 -9.99 24.97
C ALA A 633 55.02 -8.51 24.95
N ALA A 634 54.18 -7.59 25.48
CA ALA A 634 54.55 -6.18 25.60
C ALA A 634 55.60 -5.93 26.69
N LYS A 635 55.61 -6.72 27.78
CA LYS A 635 56.65 -6.66 28.82
C LYS A 635 58.00 -7.10 28.26
N ASP A 636 58.03 -8.21 27.53
CA ASP A 636 59.25 -8.68 26.87
C ASP A 636 59.81 -7.61 25.91
N SER A 637 58.93 -6.96 25.14
CA SER A 637 59.32 -5.87 24.22
C SER A 637 59.83 -4.60 24.92
N VAL A 638 59.38 -4.33 26.15
CA VAL A 638 59.89 -3.24 26.99
C VAL A 638 61.28 -3.57 27.53
N GLU A 639 61.51 -4.82 27.94
CA GLU A 639 62.83 -5.30 28.38
C GLU A 639 63.88 -5.22 27.25
N GLU A 640 63.46 -5.48 26.01
CA GLU A 640 64.30 -5.35 24.80
C GLU A 640 64.52 -3.88 24.34
N LYS A 641 63.98 -2.88 25.07
CA LYS A 641 64.16 -1.43 24.85
C LYS A 641 63.69 -0.92 23.48
N TYR A 642 62.64 -1.49 22.91
CA TYR A 642 62.03 -0.96 21.69
C TYR A 642 61.35 0.41 21.90
N HIS A 643 61.47 1.29 20.91
CA HIS A 643 60.91 2.64 20.97
C HIS A 643 59.37 2.61 21.12
N ASN A 644 58.83 3.36 22.08
CA ASN A 644 57.40 3.43 22.45
C ASN A 644 56.77 2.14 23.05
N ALA A 645 57.54 1.09 23.37
CA ALA A 645 57.00 -0.15 23.96
C ALA A 645 56.22 0.09 25.28
N ASN A 646 56.64 1.06 26.10
CA ASN A 646 55.95 1.45 27.34
C ASN A 646 54.49 1.91 27.11
N ASN A 647 54.21 2.59 25.99
CA ASN A 647 52.86 3.08 25.69
C ASN A 647 51.92 1.93 25.29
N TRP A 648 52.47 0.90 24.63
CA TRP A 648 51.72 -0.31 24.28
C TRP A 648 51.42 -1.14 25.52
N LEU A 649 52.40 -1.32 26.40
CA LEU A 649 52.22 -2.02 27.68
C LEU A 649 51.12 -1.35 28.52
N ALA A 650 51.19 -0.03 28.72
CA ALA A 650 50.18 0.71 29.47
C ALA A 650 48.78 0.59 28.85
N SER A 651 48.68 0.61 27.52
CA SER A 651 47.42 0.43 26.80
C SER A 651 46.84 -0.98 26.94
N HIS A 652 47.66 -2.03 26.94
CA HIS A 652 47.18 -3.41 27.13
C HIS A 652 46.79 -3.66 28.59
N GLU A 653 47.54 -3.12 29.55
CA GLU A 653 47.22 -3.20 30.98
C GLU A 653 45.91 -2.48 31.33
N GLU A 654 45.65 -1.31 30.74
CA GLU A 654 44.38 -0.57 30.89
C GLU A 654 43.17 -1.42 30.47
N LEU A 655 43.24 -2.06 29.29
CA LEU A 655 42.14 -2.89 28.78
C LEU A 655 41.97 -4.18 29.60
N LEU A 656 43.08 -4.80 30.03
CA LEU A 656 43.04 -5.99 30.88
C LEU A 656 42.38 -5.69 32.23
N ASN A 657 42.70 -4.54 32.84
CA ASN A 657 42.09 -4.10 34.09
C ASN A 657 40.59 -3.83 33.93
N GLY A 658 40.17 -3.20 32.83
CA GLY A 658 38.75 -2.96 32.58
C GLY A 658 37.94 -4.24 32.31
N CYS A 659 38.55 -5.25 31.68
CA CYS A 659 37.93 -6.59 31.58
C CYS A 659 37.73 -7.23 32.96
N LYS A 660 38.69 -7.07 33.87
CA LYS A 660 38.57 -7.56 35.25
C LYS A 660 37.41 -6.88 35.99
N ILE A 661 37.36 -5.55 35.95
CA ILE A 661 36.28 -4.76 36.58
C ILE A 661 34.90 -5.16 36.02
N ALA A 662 34.82 -5.37 34.70
CA ALA A 662 33.59 -5.83 34.07
C ALA A 662 33.17 -7.23 34.57
N LEU A 663 34.11 -8.15 34.81
CA LEU A 663 33.83 -9.51 35.30
C LEU A 663 33.53 -9.56 36.80
N ASP A 664 34.09 -8.65 37.60
CA ASP A 664 33.87 -8.60 39.06
C ASP A 664 32.40 -8.36 39.43
N ILE A 665 31.60 -7.81 38.50
CA ILE A 665 30.13 -7.67 38.62
C ILE A 665 29.44 -9.02 38.91
N GLU A 666 29.94 -10.11 38.34
CA GLU A 666 29.34 -11.44 38.51
C GLU A 666 29.52 -11.96 39.95
N GLY A 667 30.59 -11.53 40.64
CA GLY A 667 30.90 -11.93 42.02
C GLY A 667 30.36 -10.99 43.10
N ASN A 668 29.64 -9.93 42.74
CA ASN A 668 29.12 -8.95 43.69
C ASN A 668 27.69 -9.31 44.14
N ASP A 669 27.54 -9.85 45.36
CA ASP A 669 26.26 -10.28 45.93
C ASP A 669 25.24 -9.13 46.14
N SER A 670 25.68 -7.86 46.05
CA SER A 670 24.79 -6.70 46.19
C SER A 670 24.00 -6.38 44.92
N ILE A 671 24.32 -7.01 43.79
CA ILE A 671 23.66 -6.81 42.49
C ILE A 671 22.80 -8.03 42.16
N ALA A 672 21.53 -7.84 41.81
CA ALA A 672 20.63 -8.93 41.46
C ALA A 672 20.93 -9.50 40.05
N VAL A 673 20.66 -10.79 39.84
CA VAL A 673 20.77 -11.40 38.50
C VAL A 673 19.72 -10.78 37.57
N GLY A 674 20.16 -10.32 36.40
CA GLY A 674 19.32 -9.57 35.46
C GLY A 674 19.35 -8.04 35.64
N GLU A 675 20.01 -7.53 36.69
CA GLU A 675 20.17 -6.10 36.91
C GLU A 675 21.21 -5.49 35.96
N ARG A 676 20.90 -4.30 35.43
CA ARG A 676 21.79 -3.52 34.56
C ARG A 676 22.72 -2.66 35.42
N VAL A 677 24.01 -2.83 35.23
CA VAL A 677 25.07 -2.16 36.00
C VAL A 677 25.92 -1.30 35.09
N GLN A 678 26.16 -0.05 35.50
CA GLN A 678 27.18 0.81 34.89
C GLN A 678 28.56 0.35 35.35
N VAL A 679 29.43 -0.05 34.42
CA VAL A 679 30.70 -0.71 34.76
C VAL A 679 31.73 0.29 35.30
N PHE A 680 31.70 1.53 34.80
CA PHE A 680 32.63 2.59 35.20
C PHE A 680 31.88 3.88 35.55
N PRO A 681 31.29 4.00 36.76
CA PRO A 681 30.51 5.18 37.16
C PRO A 681 31.32 6.49 37.13
N GLU A 682 32.60 6.43 37.45
CA GLU A 682 33.55 7.56 37.38
C GLU A 682 34.34 7.59 36.04
N GLY A 683 33.83 6.90 35.02
CA GLY A 683 34.47 6.78 33.71
C GLY A 683 34.45 8.08 32.90
N LYS A 684 35.19 8.10 31.79
CA LYS A 684 35.20 9.21 30.84
C LYS A 684 33.98 9.12 29.92
N THR A 685 33.31 10.25 29.72
CA THR A 685 32.16 10.38 28.79
C THR A 685 32.56 10.89 27.40
N LYS A 686 33.75 11.49 27.25
CA LYS A 686 34.29 11.95 25.97
C LYS A 686 35.37 11.00 25.45
N CYS A 687 35.19 10.51 24.23
CA CYS A 687 36.20 9.76 23.49
C CYS A 687 37.27 10.72 22.93
N GLU A 688 38.15 11.24 23.78
CA GLU A 688 39.32 12.01 23.32
C GLU A 688 40.36 11.06 22.73
N ALA A 689 40.72 11.26 21.46
CA ALA A 689 41.90 10.63 20.87
C ALA A 689 43.15 11.25 21.51
N ILE A 690 44.02 10.40 22.06
CA ILE A 690 45.38 10.81 22.48
C ILE A 690 46.23 11.02 21.24
#